data_AF-A0A642PPS3-F1
#
_entry.id   AF-A0A642PPS3-F1
#
_cell.length_a   1.000
_cell.length_b   1.000
_cell.length_c   1.000
_cell.angle_alpha   90.00
_cell.angle_beta   90.00
_cell.angle_gamma   90.00
#
_symmetry.space_group_name_H-M   'P 1'
#
loop_
_entity.id
_entity.type
_entity.pdbx_description
1 polymer ?
#
loop_
_entity_poly.entity_id
_entity_poly.type
_entity_poly.pdbx_seq_one_letter_code
_entity_poly.pdbx_strand_id
1 'polypeptide(L)'
;MFAKVHPAEDVKSGNTGSCHDLVRYLEKETGEGQRFFSHTEQDISPERVIMDIDGNKKALGANDAKFFMLSLNPSQSEQMHLIGRKVDDFKELTPQEKKEVFQKLEAFTRSAMDEYALNFGRDNIRGGRDLMYYARVETERSYHPEDEEVKQGIARIGEPKPGLNLHVHVIVSRKSLDGKVKLSPGAKSAGNTWELEGRGTVKRGFSHEGWKVRVQECFNRKFGYQAKEGETYVRPQVSAEIGKITNPELKRILQDEQFTAANQIVAAMREQGYTHQVRKGVHSFSREGEVFQVEHRLLKAFEKPLSDEQLKSITERFDLTKYEANPAGYRENGLQVKDISFSTYVKDEAQKGEKALKEVAYKVVYDEQNHTTVSFATVRQFAYEHRINLVKSEPTAEAVLKKVKNPELKNLLENYRFTSANQIVVAMKEQGYTHKVRKGVHSFSREGERVSIRHKDLKKFADPKLESRHMEGIIERFNLYKYKQEGVAYRENGLEAKNISFLTYQKVPIEPEEDKSMTGKPEAKEEAQQPQQETPGNEVRPEETENEAEKLMPEPDPVRYRKELKEVSYDVLFDKETKTYVPISAIRKYAYENGINLIDRYKHGYAVRNEDLRECLANPEYRTVRQINKAMRERGYTIERDEAGNYTYIKGESSFFMERRDLLAFTGYAKDTGGRERERGAYRNADKAVGFIGGKAKQKLINEILGDSFRTERMLVGNVKKAVSLIQNPANIKMMLIKQIGSFLNPFKEL
;
A
#
# COMPACT_ATOMS: atom_id res chain seq x y z
N MET A 1 29.92 24.51 -12.40
CA MET A 1 30.31 24.07 -11.04
C MET A 1 31.15 22.83 -11.18
N PHE A 2 32.44 22.92 -10.83
CA PHE A 2 33.36 21.79 -10.97
C PHE A 2 33.73 21.21 -9.61
N ALA A 3 33.44 19.92 -9.41
CA ALA A 3 33.80 19.18 -8.20
C ALA A 3 34.90 18.15 -8.52
N LYS A 4 35.91 18.03 -7.67
CA LYS A 4 37.00 17.06 -7.85
C LYS A 4 37.35 16.39 -6.53
N VAL A 5 37.50 15.06 -6.58
CA VAL A 5 38.24 14.29 -5.57
C VAL A 5 39.68 14.24 -6.05
N HIS A 6 40.62 14.74 -5.27
CA HIS A 6 42.02 14.77 -5.67
C HIS A 6 42.70 13.42 -5.42
N PRO A 7 43.54 12.92 -6.35
CA PRO A 7 44.40 11.76 -6.09
C PRO A 7 45.41 12.08 -4.97
N ALA A 8 45.98 11.04 -4.37
CA ALA A 8 46.92 11.21 -3.25
C ALA A 8 48.18 12.01 -3.64
N GLU A 9 48.59 11.94 -4.91
CA GLU A 9 49.73 12.67 -5.46
C GLU A 9 49.53 14.19 -5.49
N ASP A 10 48.27 14.63 -5.66
CA ASP A 10 47.88 16.05 -5.63
C ASP A 10 47.79 16.58 -4.18
N VAL A 11 47.86 15.71 -3.18
CA VAL A 11 47.80 16.07 -1.75
C VAL A 11 49.21 16.26 -1.22
N LYS A 12 49.48 17.43 -0.63
CA LYS A 12 50.77 17.71 0.02
C LYS A 12 51.07 16.63 1.05
N SER A 13 52.20 15.94 0.88
CA SER A 13 52.66 14.82 1.73
C SER A 13 51.86 13.51 1.61
N GLY A 14 50.99 13.40 0.61
CA GLY A 14 50.12 12.24 0.40
C GLY A 14 48.96 12.18 1.41
N ASN A 15 48.30 11.02 1.50
CA ASN A 15 47.11 10.86 2.33
C ASN A 15 47.13 9.63 3.25
N THR A 16 48.26 8.95 3.40
CA THR A 16 48.41 7.76 4.27
C THR A 16 48.87 8.11 5.70
N GLY A 17 49.39 9.33 5.88
CA GLY A 17 49.86 9.88 7.16
C GLY A 17 48.90 10.90 7.77
N SER A 18 49.48 11.86 8.50
CA SER A 18 48.76 12.99 9.11
C SER A 18 48.27 13.98 8.05
N CYS A 19 47.13 14.63 8.30
CA CYS A 19 46.68 15.76 7.47
C CYS A 19 47.35 17.10 7.82
N HIS A 20 48.30 17.12 8.77
CA HIS A 20 49.00 18.33 9.24
C HIS A 20 49.51 19.21 8.10
N ASP A 21 50.25 18.65 7.14
CA ASP A 21 50.88 19.44 6.07
C ASP A 21 49.86 20.01 5.09
N LEU A 22 48.75 19.29 4.85
CA LEU A 22 47.65 19.80 4.06
C LEU A 22 46.94 20.94 4.80
N VAL A 23 46.63 20.76 6.08
CA VAL A 23 45.99 21.80 6.90
C VAL A 23 46.84 23.06 6.91
N ARG A 24 48.16 22.94 7.17
CA ARG A 24 49.10 24.07 7.11
C ARG A 24 49.16 24.73 5.74
N TYR A 25 49.08 23.96 4.67
CA TYR A 25 49.06 24.52 3.30
C TYR A 25 47.80 25.34 3.02
N LEU A 26 46.64 24.90 3.49
CA LEU A 26 45.37 25.62 3.35
C LEU A 26 45.28 26.87 4.26
N GLU A 27 46.24 27.08 5.17
CA GLU A 27 46.34 28.29 6.00
C GLU A 27 47.02 29.48 5.32
N LYS A 28 47.41 29.36 4.04
CA LYS A 28 48.11 30.42 3.29
C LYS A 28 47.33 31.75 3.20
N GLU A 29 46.00 31.72 3.19
CA GLU A 29 45.16 32.92 3.19
C GLU A 29 44.69 33.25 4.62
N THR A 30 44.67 34.52 5.02
CA THR A 30 44.15 34.93 6.33
C THR A 30 43.13 36.06 6.18
N GLY A 31 41.96 35.91 6.80
CA GLY A 31 40.85 36.86 6.67
C GLY A 31 39.57 36.40 7.39
N GLU A 32 38.63 37.33 7.60
CA GLU A 32 37.33 37.03 8.20
C GLU A 32 36.53 36.04 7.32
N GLY A 33 35.98 34.99 7.94
CA GLY A 33 35.21 33.95 7.24
C GLY A 33 36.03 32.92 6.45
N GLN A 34 37.36 32.92 6.59
CA GLN A 34 38.26 31.92 5.99
C GLN A 34 38.67 30.81 6.96
N ARG A 35 37.97 30.64 8.09
CA ARG A 35 38.23 29.54 9.04
C ARG A 35 37.67 28.23 8.52
N PHE A 36 38.13 27.12 9.11
CA PHE A 36 37.55 25.82 8.80
C PHE A 36 36.12 25.73 9.34
N PHE A 37 35.25 25.04 8.62
CA PHE A 37 33.90 24.70 9.05
C PHE A 37 33.62 23.22 8.80
N SER A 38 32.68 22.64 9.55
CA SER A 38 32.22 21.27 9.36
C SER A 38 30.77 21.27 8.86
N HIS A 39 30.12 20.10 8.91
CA HIS A 39 28.71 20.03 8.56
C HIS A 39 27.81 20.86 9.48
N THR A 40 28.17 20.96 10.76
CA THR A 40 27.33 21.59 11.80
C THR A 40 28.01 22.74 12.53
N GLU A 41 29.33 22.85 12.45
CA GLU A 41 30.11 23.84 13.19
C GLU A 41 30.85 24.79 12.25
N GLN A 42 31.16 25.99 12.73
CA GLN A 42 31.94 27.04 12.06
C GLN A 42 33.17 27.39 12.91
N ASP A 43 34.08 28.20 12.37
CA ASP A 43 35.22 28.78 13.07
C ASP A 43 36.15 27.78 13.77
N ILE A 44 36.34 26.62 13.16
CA ILE A 44 37.11 25.50 13.71
C ILE A 44 38.60 25.76 13.56
N SER A 45 39.37 25.49 14.61
CA SER A 45 40.82 25.68 14.59
C SER A 45 41.54 24.59 13.78
N PRO A 46 42.66 24.93 13.11
CA PRO A 46 43.52 23.98 12.42
C PRO A 46 43.92 22.79 13.30
N GLU A 47 44.27 23.04 14.56
CA GLU A 47 44.68 22.02 15.52
C GLU A 47 43.59 20.98 15.76
N ARG A 48 42.32 21.43 15.83
CA ARG A 48 41.18 20.54 15.98
C ARG A 48 40.93 19.71 14.72
N VAL A 49 41.06 20.32 13.53
CA VAL A 49 40.97 19.59 12.26
C VAL A 49 41.98 18.44 12.23
N ILE A 50 43.24 18.73 12.58
CA ILE A 50 44.32 17.74 12.61
C ILE A 50 44.01 16.62 13.61
N MET A 51 43.66 17.00 14.85
CA MET A 51 43.35 16.05 15.91
C MET A 51 42.20 15.11 15.53
N ASP A 52 41.10 15.65 14.99
CA ASP A 52 39.89 14.90 14.67
C ASP A 52 40.15 13.94 13.49
N ILE A 53 40.71 14.45 12.38
CA ILE A 53 40.99 13.64 11.18
C ILE A 53 42.02 12.55 11.46
N ASP A 54 43.12 12.89 12.13
CA ASP A 54 44.19 11.93 12.43
C ASP A 54 43.79 10.92 13.52
N GLY A 55 42.86 11.29 14.40
CA GLY A 55 42.26 10.42 15.41
C GLY A 55 41.30 9.39 14.82
N ASN A 56 40.60 9.72 13.74
CA ASN A 56 39.59 8.86 13.12
C ASN A 56 40.16 7.81 12.16
N LYS A 57 41.14 7.03 12.64
CA LYS A 57 41.86 6.01 11.85
C LYS A 57 41.72 4.57 12.36
N LYS A 58 40.76 4.30 13.25
CA LYS A 58 40.56 2.97 13.83
C LYS A 58 40.38 1.90 12.73
N ALA A 59 41.16 0.82 12.85
CA ALA A 59 41.20 -0.29 11.90
C ALA A 59 41.59 0.09 10.45
N LEU A 60 42.39 1.15 10.28
CA LEU A 60 43.12 1.45 9.05
C LEU A 60 44.59 1.02 9.20
N GLY A 61 45.15 0.40 8.17
CA GLY A 61 46.56 0.00 8.13
C GLY A 61 47.50 1.18 7.85
N ALA A 62 48.82 0.94 7.88
CA ALA A 62 49.82 1.97 7.59
C ALA A 62 49.64 2.55 6.17
N ASN A 63 49.48 1.69 5.16
CA ASN A 63 49.38 2.07 3.75
C ASN A 63 47.97 2.47 3.31
N ASP A 64 46.99 2.43 4.23
CA ASP A 64 45.64 2.87 3.94
C ASP A 64 45.59 4.40 3.87
N ALA A 65 44.92 4.99 2.87
CA ALA A 65 44.54 6.41 2.94
C ALA A 65 43.78 6.69 4.24
N LYS A 66 44.10 7.79 4.92
CA LYS A 66 43.47 8.25 6.17
C LYS A 66 42.42 9.32 5.91
N PHE A 67 42.67 10.17 4.92
CA PHE A 67 41.76 11.22 4.49
C PHE A 67 41.79 11.38 2.96
N PHE A 68 40.87 12.19 2.42
CA PHE A 68 40.82 12.59 1.02
C PHE A 68 40.63 14.11 0.94
N MET A 69 41.23 14.72 -0.09
CA MET A 69 41.02 16.13 -0.41
C MET A 69 40.00 16.25 -1.55
N LEU A 70 39.02 17.12 -1.38
CA LEU A 70 38.06 17.50 -2.41
C LEU A 70 38.20 18.99 -2.71
N SER A 71 37.75 19.41 -3.89
CA SER A 71 37.55 20.82 -4.19
C SER A 71 36.20 21.06 -4.86
N LEU A 72 35.57 22.19 -4.51
CA LEU A 72 34.39 22.74 -5.16
C LEU A 72 34.77 24.06 -5.81
N ASN A 73 34.60 24.14 -7.11
CA ASN A 73 35.15 25.20 -7.95
C ASN A 73 34.00 25.82 -8.75
N PRO A 74 33.28 26.83 -8.21
CA PRO A 74 32.32 27.58 -8.98
C PRO A 74 33.03 28.32 -10.13
N SER A 75 32.40 28.33 -11.30
CA SER A 75 32.82 29.14 -12.44
C SER A 75 32.66 30.63 -12.15
N GLN A 76 33.25 31.49 -12.98
CA GLN A 76 33.11 32.94 -12.83
C GLN A 76 31.64 33.38 -12.89
N SER A 77 30.84 32.84 -13.80
CA SER A 77 29.40 33.09 -13.90
C SER A 77 28.65 32.69 -12.62
N GLU A 78 28.98 31.52 -12.06
CA GLU A 78 28.37 31.03 -10.82
C GLU A 78 28.75 31.89 -9.62
N GLN A 79 30.00 32.35 -9.55
CA GLN A 79 30.45 33.27 -8.49
C GLN A 79 29.71 34.61 -8.58
N MET A 80 29.60 35.21 -9.76
CA MET A 80 28.80 36.44 -9.97
C MET A 80 27.33 36.23 -9.59
N HIS A 81 26.76 35.07 -9.89
CA HIS A 81 25.38 34.73 -9.51
C HIS A 81 25.21 34.66 -7.98
N LEU A 82 26.18 34.09 -7.26
CA LEU A 82 26.15 34.09 -5.79
C LEU A 82 26.26 35.50 -5.20
N ILE A 83 27.02 36.40 -5.85
CA ILE A 83 27.18 37.79 -5.44
C ILE A 83 25.90 38.60 -5.74
N GLY A 84 25.22 38.31 -6.85
CA GLY A 84 23.97 38.96 -7.25
C GLY A 84 24.16 40.21 -8.11
N ARG A 85 25.40 40.55 -8.47
CA ARG A 85 25.74 41.60 -9.44
C ARG A 85 27.02 41.27 -10.20
N LYS A 86 27.26 41.96 -11.31
CA LYS A 86 28.50 41.84 -12.07
C LYS A 86 29.65 42.44 -11.27
N VAL A 87 30.71 41.64 -11.12
CA VAL A 87 31.95 41.99 -10.44
C VAL A 87 33.08 41.24 -11.13
N ASP A 88 34.20 41.91 -11.36
CA ASP A 88 35.35 41.29 -11.99
C ASP A 88 36.35 40.77 -10.94
N ASP A 89 36.55 41.47 -9.83
CA ASP A 89 37.51 41.09 -8.76
C ASP A 89 36.88 41.02 -7.35
N PHE A 90 37.37 40.09 -6.53
CA PHE A 90 36.90 39.90 -5.14
C PHE A 90 37.12 41.16 -4.26
N LYS A 91 38.09 42.00 -4.61
CA LYS A 91 38.40 43.25 -3.89
C LYS A 91 37.28 44.29 -3.99
N GLU A 92 36.42 44.20 -5.00
CA GLU A 92 35.29 45.12 -5.20
C GLU A 92 34.09 44.84 -4.29
N LEU A 93 34.09 43.72 -3.55
CA LEU A 93 33.01 43.37 -2.65
C LEU A 93 33.11 44.17 -1.35
N THR A 94 31.98 44.68 -0.90
CA THR A 94 31.83 45.21 0.46
C THR A 94 32.02 44.09 1.50
N PRO A 95 32.38 44.41 2.75
CA PRO A 95 32.49 43.40 3.82
C PRO A 95 31.22 42.55 3.99
N GLN A 96 30.04 43.16 3.79
CA GLN A 96 28.77 42.46 3.85
C GLN A 96 28.60 41.48 2.69
N GLU A 97 28.90 41.88 1.45
CA GLU A 97 28.85 40.97 0.29
C GLU A 97 29.83 39.81 0.42
N LYS A 98 31.04 40.05 0.96
CA LYS A 98 32.03 39.00 1.25
C LYS A 98 31.48 37.98 2.23
N LYS A 99 30.85 38.44 3.31
CA LYS A 99 30.21 37.59 4.31
C LYS A 99 29.08 36.76 3.71
N GLU A 100 28.22 37.36 2.89
CA GLU A 100 27.10 36.67 2.26
C GLU A 100 27.54 35.61 1.25
N VAL A 101 28.53 35.91 0.40
CA VAL A 101 29.02 34.92 -0.57
C VAL A 101 29.71 33.75 0.13
N PHE A 102 30.43 33.98 1.22
CA PHE A 102 31.01 32.91 2.04
C PHE A 102 29.93 32.04 2.68
N GLN A 103 28.90 32.64 3.28
CA GLN A 103 27.78 31.88 3.85
C GLN A 103 27.05 31.03 2.79
N LYS A 104 26.86 31.57 1.57
CA LYS A 104 26.28 30.82 0.45
C LYS A 104 27.18 29.64 0.06
N LEU A 105 28.50 29.84 -0.04
CA LEU A 105 29.46 28.78 -0.35
C LEU A 105 29.54 27.71 0.73
N GLU A 106 29.50 28.07 2.01
CA GLU A 106 29.43 27.11 3.12
C GLU A 106 28.15 26.28 3.04
N ALA A 107 27.00 26.94 2.87
CA ALA A 107 25.71 26.27 2.76
C ALA A 107 25.69 25.33 1.55
N PHE A 108 26.27 25.74 0.42
CA PHE A 108 26.44 24.88 -0.75
C PHE A 108 27.35 23.69 -0.45
N THR A 109 28.49 23.91 0.20
CA THR A 109 29.44 22.87 0.56
C THR A 109 28.79 21.80 1.43
N ARG A 110 27.96 22.18 2.41
CA ARG A 110 27.19 21.23 3.23
C ARG A 110 26.29 20.34 2.37
N SER A 111 25.59 20.92 1.39
CA SER A 111 24.75 20.17 0.44
C SER A 111 25.56 19.31 -0.54
N ALA A 112 26.73 19.77 -0.99
CA ALA A 112 27.64 18.98 -1.82
C ALA A 112 28.21 17.77 -1.05
N MET A 113 28.41 17.92 0.26
CA MET A 113 28.85 16.85 1.15
C MET A 113 27.72 15.88 1.53
N ASP A 114 26.45 16.31 1.51
CA ASP A 114 25.32 15.39 1.51
C ASP A 114 25.35 14.48 0.27
N GLU A 115 25.55 15.08 -0.92
CA GLU A 115 25.69 14.32 -2.17
C GLU A 115 26.91 13.39 -2.18
N TYR A 116 28.01 13.80 -1.52
CA TYR A 116 29.20 12.96 -1.34
C TYR A 116 28.89 11.74 -0.47
N ALA A 117 28.19 11.94 0.65
CA ALA A 117 27.79 10.88 1.58
C ALA A 117 26.86 9.86 0.92
N LEU A 118 25.79 10.35 0.27
CA LEU A 118 24.79 9.52 -0.40
C LEU A 118 25.38 8.74 -1.58
N ASN A 119 26.45 9.25 -2.20
CA ASN A 119 27.11 8.56 -3.31
C ASN A 119 27.64 7.17 -2.93
N PHE A 120 27.95 6.93 -1.64
CA PHE A 120 28.49 5.66 -1.17
C PHE A 120 27.46 4.52 -1.10
N GLY A 121 26.16 4.84 -1.08
CA GLY A 121 25.09 3.84 -1.01
C GLY A 121 25.11 3.00 0.27
N ARG A 122 25.40 3.59 1.42
CA ARG A 122 25.48 2.88 2.71
C ARG A 122 24.29 3.23 3.57
N ASP A 123 23.54 2.23 4.05
CA ASP A 123 22.33 2.43 4.89
C ASP A 123 22.58 3.28 6.14
N ASN A 124 23.78 3.20 6.70
CA ASN A 124 24.18 3.95 7.91
C ASN A 124 24.76 5.34 7.61
N ILE A 125 24.75 5.78 6.35
CA ILE A 125 25.26 7.08 5.91
C ILE A 125 24.13 7.78 5.16
N ARG A 126 23.48 8.72 5.84
CA ARG A 126 22.25 9.40 5.40
C ARG A 126 22.51 10.81 4.89
N GLY A 127 23.69 11.37 5.14
CA GLY A 127 24.08 12.70 4.64
C GLY A 127 25.45 13.13 5.14
N GLY A 128 25.80 14.39 4.88
CA GLY A 128 27.07 14.99 5.23
C GLY A 128 27.32 15.03 6.74
N ARG A 129 26.26 15.04 7.55
CA ARG A 129 26.33 14.93 9.02
C ARG A 129 26.99 13.65 9.53
N ASP A 130 26.99 12.59 8.73
CA ASP A 130 27.58 11.30 9.09
C ASP A 130 29.06 11.21 8.66
N LEU A 131 29.59 12.26 8.04
CA LEU A 131 30.98 12.37 7.59
C LEU A 131 31.78 13.22 8.57
N MET A 132 33.01 12.80 8.85
CA MET A 132 34.00 13.67 9.48
C MET A 132 34.73 14.43 8.38
N TYR A 133 34.33 15.68 8.14
CA TYR A 133 35.00 16.55 7.19
C TYR A 133 35.13 17.97 7.73
N TYR A 134 36.14 18.66 7.21
CA TYR A 134 36.37 20.07 7.43
C TYR A 134 36.59 20.73 6.07
N ALA A 135 36.01 21.90 5.88
CA ALA A 135 36.09 22.65 4.64
C ALA A 135 36.53 24.09 4.90
N ARG A 136 37.12 24.72 3.89
CA ARG A 136 37.60 26.09 3.95
C ARG A 136 37.40 26.77 2.61
N VAL A 137 36.93 28.02 2.65
CA VAL A 137 36.80 28.88 1.46
C VAL A 137 38.13 29.60 1.21
N GLU A 138 38.62 29.54 -0.01
CA GLU A 138 39.76 30.29 -0.53
C GLU A 138 39.31 31.30 -1.57
N THR A 139 40.02 32.40 -1.68
CA THR A 139 39.68 33.55 -2.52
C THR A 139 40.67 33.77 -3.67
N GLU A 140 41.86 33.17 -3.60
CA GLU A 140 42.92 33.32 -4.60
C GLU A 140 43.33 31.97 -5.18
N ARG A 141 43.57 31.93 -6.50
CA ARG A 141 44.20 30.78 -7.16
C ARG A 141 45.51 31.23 -7.77
N SER A 142 46.50 30.35 -7.80
CA SER A 142 47.76 30.61 -8.48
C SER A 142 47.86 29.78 -9.75
N TYR A 143 48.64 30.27 -10.73
CA TYR A 143 48.94 29.50 -11.94
C TYR A 143 49.81 28.28 -11.63
N HIS A 144 49.38 27.12 -12.12
CA HIS A 144 50.07 25.82 -12.04
C HIS A 144 50.89 25.57 -13.31
N PRO A 145 52.00 24.79 -13.27
CA PRO A 145 52.78 24.43 -14.46
C PRO A 145 51.98 23.85 -15.64
N GLU A 146 50.82 23.26 -15.35
CA GLU A 146 49.96 22.64 -16.35
C GLU A 146 48.95 23.59 -16.99
N ASP A 147 48.82 24.82 -16.47
CA ASP A 147 47.94 25.82 -17.05
C ASP A 147 48.44 26.26 -18.43
N GLU A 148 47.53 26.42 -19.38
CA GLU A 148 47.87 26.78 -20.76
C GLU A 148 48.54 28.15 -20.85
N GLU A 149 48.13 29.09 -20.00
CA GLU A 149 48.73 30.43 -19.91
C GLU A 149 50.20 30.37 -19.47
N VAL A 150 50.57 29.39 -18.62
CA VAL A 150 51.96 29.16 -18.23
C VAL A 150 52.73 28.49 -19.36
N LYS A 151 52.14 27.49 -20.02
CA LYS A 151 52.74 26.80 -21.18
C LYS A 151 53.01 27.75 -22.34
N GLN A 152 52.14 28.75 -22.52
CA GLN A 152 52.26 29.79 -23.54
C GLN A 152 53.17 30.96 -23.11
N GLY A 153 53.70 30.94 -21.87
CA GLY A 153 54.56 32.00 -21.34
C GLY A 153 53.84 33.33 -21.04
N ILE A 154 52.51 33.31 -20.99
CA ILE A 154 51.65 34.47 -20.70
C ILE A 154 51.63 34.77 -19.20
N ALA A 155 51.68 33.73 -18.36
CA ALA A 155 51.68 33.85 -16.90
C ALA A 155 52.82 33.05 -16.27
N ARG A 156 53.23 33.42 -15.05
CA ARG A 156 54.28 32.70 -14.30
C ARG A 156 53.69 31.71 -13.30
N ILE A 157 54.41 30.60 -13.10
CA ILE A 157 54.05 29.62 -12.05
C ILE A 157 54.00 30.33 -10.69
N GLY A 158 52.90 30.14 -9.96
CA GLY A 158 52.68 30.74 -8.64
C GLY A 158 52.10 32.15 -8.67
N GLU A 159 52.02 32.81 -9.83
CA GLU A 159 51.36 34.11 -9.96
C GLU A 159 49.84 33.99 -9.70
N PRO A 160 49.21 34.93 -8.97
CA PRO A 160 47.78 34.88 -8.72
C PRO A 160 46.98 35.07 -10.02
N LYS A 161 45.96 34.24 -10.21
CA LYS A 161 45.02 34.33 -11.32
C LYS A 161 44.16 35.58 -11.13
N PRO A 162 43.90 36.37 -12.19
CA PRO A 162 43.01 37.52 -12.09
C PRO A 162 41.56 37.10 -11.85
N GLY A 163 40.79 38.02 -11.28
CA GLY A 163 39.34 37.95 -11.17
C GLY A 163 38.78 37.12 -10.01
N LEU A 164 37.53 36.68 -10.15
CA LEU A 164 36.83 35.90 -9.13
C LEU A 164 37.35 34.46 -9.03
N ASN A 165 38.07 34.18 -7.95
CA ASN A 165 38.76 32.90 -7.72
C ASN A 165 38.24 32.11 -6.50
N LEU A 166 37.00 32.37 -6.07
CA LEU A 166 36.39 31.67 -4.94
C LEU A 166 36.32 30.15 -5.20
N HIS A 167 36.77 29.38 -4.22
CA HIS A 167 36.68 27.93 -4.23
C HIS A 167 36.73 27.37 -2.82
N VAL A 168 36.36 26.10 -2.68
CA VAL A 168 36.31 25.43 -1.38
C VAL A 168 37.19 24.20 -1.42
N HIS A 169 38.12 24.11 -0.47
CA HIS A 169 38.84 22.88 -0.17
C HIS A 169 38.12 22.10 0.92
N VAL A 170 38.03 20.78 0.77
CA VAL A 170 37.43 19.89 1.78
C VAL A 170 38.41 18.77 2.12
N ILE A 171 38.68 18.60 3.41
CA ILE A 171 39.39 17.46 3.97
C ILE A 171 38.35 16.53 4.58
N VAL A 172 38.22 15.30 4.07
CA VAL A 172 37.27 14.31 4.58
C VAL A 172 37.99 13.05 5.04
N SER A 173 37.70 12.61 6.26
CA SER A 173 38.23 11.35 6.78
C SER A 173 37.76 10.17 5.93
N ARG A 174 38.60 9.14 5.81
CA ARG A 174 38.18 7.85 5.23
C ARG A 174 37.12 7.15 6.09
N LYS A 175 36.94 7.54 7.34
CA LYS A 175 35.98 6.93 8.26
C LYS A 175 34.77 7.86 8.44
N SER A 176 33.60 7.26 8.64
CA SER A 176 32.41 7.99 9.09
C SER A 176 32.69 8.71 10.42
N LEU A 177 31.86 9.68 10.76
CA LEU A 177 31.97 10.46 12.00
C LEU A 177 32.03 9.57 13.24
N ASP A 178 31.25 8.49 13.27
CA ASP A 178 31.23 7.50 14.36
C ASP A 178 32.39 6.49 14.36
N GLY A 179 33.30 6.58 13.38
CA GLY A 179 34.45 5.69 13.23
C GLY A 179 34.08 4.25 12.87
N LYS A 180 32.86 3.94 12.39
CA LYS A 180 32.44 2.56 12.05
C LYS A 180 32.60 2.23 10.57
N VAL A 181 32.15 3.07 9.67
CA VAL A 181 32.11 2.80 8.22
C VAL A 181 33.39 3.29 7.53
N LYS A 182 33.94 2.52 6.57
CA LYS A 182 35.03 2.94 5.69
C LYS A 182 34.46 3.51 4.38
N LEU A 183 34.75 4.76 4.09
CA LEU A 183 34.28 5.55 2.96
C LEU A 183 35.48 5.96 2.12
N SER A 184 35.74 5.22 1.03
CA SER A 184 36.86 5.50 0.13
C SER A 184 36.33 5.80 -1.27
N PRO A 185 36.52 7.03 -1.78
CA PRO A 185 36.14 7.37 -3.14
C PRO A 185 37.03 6.68 -4.20
N GLY A 186 38.22 6.21 -3.81
CA GLY A 186 39.14 5.45 -4.66
C GLY A 186 38.89 3.94 -4.71
N ALA A 187 37.81 3.43 -4.12
CA ALA A 187 37.52 2.00 -4.13
C ALA A 187 37.22 1.48 -5.54
N LYS A 188 37.80 0.33 -5.91
CA LYS A 188 37.64 -0.32 -7.23
C LYS A 188 36.19 -0.54 -7.67
N SER A 189 35.26 -0.59 -6.71
CA SER A 189 33.86 -0.80 -7.01
C SER A 189 33.21 0.40 -7.70
N ALA A 190 33.81 1.60 -7.73
CA ALA A 190 33.40 2.73 -8.58
C ALA A 190 31.88 3.03 -8.65
N GLY A 191 31.16 2.79 -7.55
CA GLY A 191 29.70 2.97 -7.45
C GLY A 191 28.85 1.79 -7.95
N ASN A 192 29.46 0.63 -8.21
CA ASN A 192 28.79 -0.58 -8.69
C ASN A 192 27.66 -1.00 -7.76
N THR A 193 26.60 -1.43 -8.40
CA THR A 193 25.43 -1.97 -7.73
C THR A 193 25.51 -3.49 -7.76
N TRP A 194 25.45 -4.11 -6.59
CA TRP A 194 25.47 -5.57 -6.44
C TRP A 194 24.10 -6.04 -6.03
N GLU A 195 23.55 -7.01 -6.76
CA GLU A 195 22.37 -7.70 -6.29
C GLU A 195 22.80 -8.86 -5.39
N LEU A 196 22.35 -8.84 -4.14
CA LEU A 196 22.49 -9.94 -3.20
C LEU A 196 21.15 -10.67 -3.12
N GLU A 197 21.15 -11.97 -3.40
CA GLU A 197 19.97 -12.83 -3.24
C GLU A 197 19.36 -12.61 -1.85
N GLY A 198 18.10 -12.16 -1.83
CA GLY A 198 17.34 -11.91 -0.60
C GLY A 198 17.62 -10.60 0.13
N ARG A 199 18.60 -9.78 -0.28
CA ARG A 199 18.89 -8.45 0.31
C ARG A 199 18.73 -7.27 -0.64
N GLY A 200 18.37 -7.54 -1.90
CA GLY A 200 18.19 -6.51 -2.91
C GLY A 200 19.52 -5.92 -3.37
N THR A 201 19.42 -4.68 -3.84
CA THR A 201 20.43 -4.02 -4.66
C THR A 201 21.30 -3.13 -3.79
N VAL A 202 22.48 -3.62 -3.43
CA VAL A 202 23.45 -2.90 -2.59
C VAL A 202 24.38 -2.10 -3.49
N LYS A 203 24.20 -0.78 -3.51
CA LYS A 203 25.14 0.14 -4.14
C LYS A 203 26.40 0.22 -3.27
N ARG A 204 27.55 -0.17 -3.82
CA ARG A 204 28.82 -0.17 -3.08
C ARG A 204 29.91 0.53 -3.87
N GLY A 205 30.44 1.61 -3.31
CA GLY A 205 31.56 2.37 -3.87
C GLY A 205 31.15 3.80 -4.16
N PHE A 206 31.98 4.53 -4.89
CA PHE A 206 31.78 5.95 -5.14
C PHE A 206 31.86 6.21 -6.65
N SER A 207 30.85 6.85 -7.23
CA SER A 207 30.88 7.29 -8.63
C SER A 207 31.37 8.74 -8.69
N HIS A 208 32.60 8.96 -9.14
CA HIS A 208 33.17 10.32 -9.29
C HIS A 208 32.33 11.15 -10.25
N GLU A 209 32.00 10.58 -11.40
CA GLU A 209 31.18 11.21 -12.43
C GLU A 209 29.77 11.51 -11.93
N GLY A 210 29.15 10.56 -11.23
CA GLY A 210 27.83 10.76 -10.64
C GLY A 210 27.82 11.85 -9.57
N TRP A 211 28.88 11.96 -8.76
CA TRP A 211 28.98 13.02 -7.75
C TRP A 211 29.15 14.40 -8.40
N LYS A 212 30.00 14.53 -9.43
CA LYS A 212 30.17 15.80 -10.17
C LYS A 212 28.84 16.34 -10.71
N VAL A 213 28.07 15.46 -11.37
CA VAL A 213 26.74 15.82 -11.91
C VAL A 213 25.79 16.27 -10.79
N ARG A 214 25.67 15.49 -9.71
CA ARG A 214 24.77 15.83 -8.60
C ARG A 214 25.18 17.11 -7.87
N VAL A 215 26.47 17.40 -7.76
CA VAL A 215 26.96 18.65 -7.16
C VAL A 215 26.59 19.85 -8.04
N GLN A 216 26.70 19.73 -9.38
CA GLN A 216 26.21 20.77 -10.29
C GLN A 216 24.69 20.98 -10.17
N GLU A 217 23.91 19.90 -10.22
CA GLU A 217 22.45 19.96 -10.07
C GLU A 217 22.04 20.56 -8.72
N CYS A 218 22.78 20.20 -7.66
CA CYS A 218 22.61 20.76 -6.33
C CYS A 218 22.83 22.27 -6.32
N PHE A 219 23.89 22.77 -6.97
CA PHE A 219 24.14 24.21 -7.11
C PHE A 219 22.99 24.91 -7.84
N ASN A 220 22.62 24.38 -9.02
CA ASN A 220 21.58 24.94 -9.87
C ASN A 220 20.25 25.06 -9.11
N ARG A 221 19.83 23.98 -8.44
CA ARG A 221 18.60 23.95 -7.66
C ARG A 221 18.66 24.87 -6.45
N LYS A 222 19.78 24.91 -5.73
CA LYS A 222 19.91 25.67 -4.48
C LYS A 222 19.89 27.18 -4.71
N PHE A 223 20.45 27.65 -5.82
CA PHE A 223 20.57 29.08 -6.13
C PHE A 223 19.72 29.53 -7.30
N GLY A 224 18.88 28.65 -7.89
CA GLY A 224 18.10 28.97 -9.08
C GLY A 224 18.99 29.32 -10.29
N TYR A 225 20.19 28.73 -10.38
CA TYR A 225 21.14 29.02 -11.46
C TYR A 225 20.83 28.19 -12.71
N GLN A 226 20.74 28.86 -13.85
CA GLN A 226 20.58 28.22 -15.15
C GLN A 226 21.96 28.04 -15.81
N ALA A 227 22.54 26.86 -15.64
CA ALA A 227 23.85 26.55 -16.23
C ALA A 227 23.80 26.57 -17.76
N LYS A 228 24.78 27.21 -18.39
CA LYS A 228 24.96 27.16 -19.84
C LYS A 228 25.60 25.84 -20.25
N GLU A 229 25.42 25.45 -21.52
CA GLU A 229 25.92 24.18 -22.05
C GLU A 229 27.45 24.01 -21.87
N GLY A 230 28.22 25.10 -22.01
CA GLY A 230 29.67 25.10 -21.77
C GLY A 230 30.11 25.16 -20.30
N GLU A 231 29.18 25.38 -19.35
CA GLU A 231 29.46 25.46 -17.90
C GLU A 231 29.05 24.19 -17.16
N THR A 232 28.24 23.36 -17.82
CA THR A 232 27.72 22.12 -17.25
C THR A 232 28.79 21.04 -17.33
N TYR A 233 28.94 20.27 -16.25
CA TYR A 233 29.79 19.08 -16.32
C TYR A 233 29.22 18.07 -17.33
N VAL A 234 29.80 18.04 -18.51
CA VAL A 234 29.51 17.02 -19.52
C VAL A 234 30.46 15.86 -19.23
N ARG A 235 29.90 14.68 -18.92
CA ARG A 235 30.72 13.45 -18.89
C ARG A 235 31.47 13.35 -20.23
N PRO A 236 32.72 12.83 -20.27
CA PRO A 236 33.46 12.66 -21.52
C PRO A 236 32.52 12.14 -22.60
N GLN A 237 32.36 12.90 -23.70
CA GLN A 237 31.19 12.74 -24.53
C GLN A 237 31.03 11.30 -24.98
N VAL A 238 29.82 10.78 -24.77
CA VAL A 238 29.37 9.49 -25.30
C VAL A 238 29.65 9.40 -26.80
N SER A 239 29.64 10.52 -27.55
CA SER A 239 30.00 10.57 -28.97
C SER A 239 31.46 10.17 -29.27
N ALA A 240 32.43 10.58 -28.46
CA ALA A 240 33.85 10.23 -28.62
C ALA A 240 34.12 8.76 -28.25
N GLU A 241 33.39 8.24 -27.26
CA GLU A 241 33.46 6.84 -26.84
C GLU A 241 32.68 5.91 -27.80
N ILE A 242 31.55 6.37 -28.36
CA ILE A 242 30.79 5.74 -29.45
C ILE A 242 31.67 5.55 -30.69
N GLY A 243 32.53 6.53 -31.00
CA GLY A 243 33.48 6.44 -32.09
C GLY A 243 34.47 5.27 -31.96
N LYS A 244 34.72 4.80 -30.73
CA LYS A 244 35.59 3.64 -30.45
C LYS A 244 34.86 2.30 -30.57
N ILE A 245 33.53 2.30 -30.69
CA ILE A 245 32.73 1.09 -30.86
C ILE A 245 32.67 0.74 -32.34
N THR A 246 33.30 -0.37 -32.69
CA THR A 246 33.42 -0.86 -34.07
C THR A 246 32.18 -1.64 -34.53
N ASN A 247 31.47 -2.30 -33.61
CA ASN A 247 30.28 -3.08 -33.95
C ASN A 247 29.05 -2.17 -34.15
N PRO A 248 28.38 -2.21 -35.32
CA PRO A 248 27.28 -1.31 -35.64
C PRO A 248 26.01 -1.55 -34.81
N GLU A 249 25.74 -2.78 -34.39
CA GLU A 249 24.56 -3.10 -33.57
C GLU A 249 24.72 -2.61 -32.13
N LEU A 250 25.87 -2.86 -31.51
CA LEU A 250 26.18 -2.30 -30.20
C LEU A 250 26.14 -0.77 -30.25
N LYS A 251 26.70 -0.17 -31.30
CA LYS A 251 26.67 1.28 -31.50
C LYS A 251 25.24 1.81 -31.54
N ARG A 252 24.35 1.15 -32.29
CA ARG A 252 22.93 1.50 -32.38
C ARG A 252 22.21 1.35 -31.04
N ILE A 253 22.37 0.23 -30.34
CA ILE A 253 21.76 0.01 -29.02
C ILE A 253 22.14 1.12 -28.04
N LEU A 254 23.41 1.52 -28.06
CA LEU A 254 23.91 2.57 -27.16
C LEU A 254 23.48 3.99 -27.57
N GLN A 255 23.00 4.19 -28.78
CA GLN A 255 22.43 5.45 -29.26
C GLN A 255 20.92 5.52 -29.00
N ASP A 256 20.23 4.40 -29.19
CA ASP A 256 18.77 4.32 -29.16
C ASP A 256 18.22 4.05 -27.75
N GLU A 257 19.01 3.45 -26.85
CA GLU A 257 18.55 3.04 -25.52
C GLU A 257 19.35 3.66 -24.36
N GLN A 258 18.65 3.94 -23.26
CA GLN A 258 19.25 4.38 -22.00
C GLN A 258 19.41 3.21 -21.02
N PHE A 259 20.65 2.95 -20.60
CA PHE A 259 20.97 1.90 -19.62
C PHE A 259 21.44 2.51 -18.29
N THR A 260 20.98 1.93 -17.19
CA THR A 260 21.42 2.30 -15.83
C THR A 260 22.62 1.48 -15.34
N ALA A 261 22.96 0.38 -16.03
CA ALA A 261 24.09 -0.48 -15.70
C ALA A 261 24.67 -1.17 -16.96
N ALA A 262 25.99 -1.36 -17.00
CA ALA A 262 26.68 -1.99 -18.13
C ALA A 262 26.20 -3.41 -18.44
N ASN A 263 25.73 -4.14 -17.42
CA ASN A 263 25.21 -5.50 -17.60
C ASN A 263 23.88 -5.51 -18.38
N GLN A 264 23.13 -4.42 -18.38
CA GLN A 264 21.90 -4.29 -19.17
C GLN A 264 22.23 -4.17 -20.65
N ILE A 265 23.34 -3.49 -20.99
CA ILE A 265 23.88 -3.44 -22.36
C ILE A 265 24.26 -4.85 -22.83
N VAL A 266 24.94 -5.62 -21.97
CA VAL A 266 25.30 -7.02 -22.27
C VAL A 266 24.05 -7.85 -22.53
N ALA A 267 23.01 -7.69 -21.70
CA ALA A 267 21.75 -8.40 -21.89
C ALA A 267 21.05 -8.01 -23.21
N ALA A 268 21.01 -6.72 -23.55
CA ALA A 268 20.46 -6.24 -24.83
C ALA A 268 21.20 -6.85 -26.03
N MET A 269 22.54 -6.94 -25.98
CA MET A 269 23.32 -7.64 -27.01
C MET A 269 22.98 -9.13 -27.11
N ARG A 270 22.77 -9.80 -25.97
CA ARG A 270 22.35 -11.22 -25.96
C ARG A 270 20.97 -11.41 -26.60
N GLU A 271 20.05 -10.45 -26.45
CA GLU A 271 18.75 -10.46 -27.13
C GLU A 271 18.90 -10.35 -28.66
N GLN A 272 19.96 -9.71 -29.16
CA GLN A 272 20.32 -9.72 -30.58
C GLN A 272 21.00 -11.02 -31.05
N GLY A 273 21.03 -12.06 -30.22
CA GLY A 273 21.62 -13.37 -30.55
C GLY A 273 23.12 -13.48 -30.29
N TYR A 274 23.76 -12.50 -29.65
CA TYR A 274 25.18 -12.62 -29.28
C TYR A 274 25.37 -13.50 -28.04
N THR A 275 26.38 -14.35 -28.10
CA THR A 275 26.98 -14.97 -26.91
C THR A 275 27.95 -13.98 -26.25
N HIS A 276 28.13 -14.06 -24.93
CA HIS A 276 28.95 -13.13 -24.16
C HIS A 276 29.92 -13.86 -23.24
N GLN A 277 31.17 -13.37 -23.17
CA GLN A 277 32.16 -13.76 -22.15
C GLN A 277 32.89 -12.52 -21.62
N VAL A 278 33.34 -12.56 -20.37
CA VAL A 278 34.16 -11.49 -19.78
C VAL A 278 35.45 -12.03 -19.20
N ARG A 279 36.60 -11.47 -19.62
CA ARG A 279 37.92 -11.82 -19.08
C ARG A 279 38.73 -10.56 -18.80
N LYS A 280 39.28 -10.44 -17.59
CA LYS A 280 40.12 -9.31 -17.15
C LYS A 280 39.51 -7.91 -17.44
N GLY A 281 38.18 -7.78 -17.42
CA GLY A 281 37.49 -6.52 -17.70
C GLY A 281 37.28 -6.21 -19.19
N VAL A 282 37.48 -7.18 -20.07
CA VAL A 282 37.13 -7.10 -21.50
C VAL A 282 35.93 -7.99 -21.77
N HIS A 283 34.88 -7.42 -22.36
CA HIS A 283 33.67 -8.11 -22.79
C HIS A 283 33.86 -8.55 -24.24
N SER A 284 33.77 -9.86 -24.48
CA SER A 284 33.79 -10.45 -25.82
C SER A 284 32.37 -10.87 -26.21
N PHE A 285 31.90 -10.40 -27.35
CA PHE A 285 30.61 -10.76 -27.92
C PHE A 285 30.83 -11.56 -29.20
N SER A 286 30.12 -12.68 -29.34
CA SER A 286 30.27 -13.58 -30.50
C SER A 286 28.92 -14.01 -31.08
N ARG A 287 28.73 -13.86 -32.39
CA ARG A 287 27.55 -14.32 -33.14
C ARG A 287 28.00 -14.76 -34.53
N GLU A 288 27.58 -15.95 -34.96
CA GLU A 288 27.83 -16.46 -36.32
C GLU A 288 29.31 -16.41 -36.79
N GLY A 289 30.26 -16.60 -35.86
CA GLY A 289 31.70 -16.58 -36.16
C GLY A 289 32.35 -15.20 -36.08
N GLU A 290 31.57 -14.11 -36.05
CA GLU A 290 32.08 -12.77 -35.75
C GLU A 290 32.32 -12.61 -34.26
N VAL A 291 33.45 -12.01 -33.89
CA VAL A 291 33.81 -11.70 -32.51
C VAL A 291 34.30 -10.27 -32.42
N PHE A 292 33.74 -9.51 -31.49
CA PHE A 292 34.28 -8.19 -31.15
C PHE A 292 34.43 -8.03 -29.64
N GLN A 293 35.35 -7.14 -29.25
CA GLN A 293 35.71 -6.92 -27.85
C GLN A 293 35.49 -5.47 -27.45
N VAL A 294 35.02 -5.27 -26.22
CA VAL A 294 34.76 -3.96 -25.64
C VAL A 294 35.27 -3.93 -24.21
N GLU A 295 36.05 -2.92 -23.86
CA GLU A 295 36.49 -2.74 -22.47
C GLU A 295 35.30 -2.42 -21.56
N HIS A 296 35.31 -2.97 -20.35
CA HIS A 296 34.27 -2.71 -19.34
C HIS A 296 34.17 -1.21 -19.00
N ARG A 297 35.30 -0.49 -19.02
CA ARG A 297 35.32 0.96 -18.81
C ARG A 297 34.53 1.70 -19.89
N LEU A 298 34.57 1.21 -21.13
CA LEU A 298 33.83 1.78 -22.24
C LEU A 298 32.34 1.59 -22.04
N LEU A 299 31.87 0.37 -21.75
CA LEU A 299 30.46 0.10 -21.45
C LEU A 299 29.94 0.93 -20.27
N LYS A 300 30.76 1.11 -19.23
CA LYS A 300 30.44 1.96 -18.07
C LYS A 300 30.23 3.42 -18.42
N ALA A 301 30.88 3.94 -19.46
CA ALA A 301 30.71 5.33 -19.88
C ALA A 301 29.26 5.62 -20.34
N PHE A 302 28.55 4.58 -20.80
CA PHE A 302 27.16 4.65 -21.25
C PHE A 302 26.13 4.47 -20.12
N GLU A 303 26.55 4.21 -18.88
CA GLU A 303 25.63 4.13 -17.74
C GLU A 303 25.07 5.52 -17.40
N LYS A 304 23.78 5.73 -17.68
CA LYS A 304 23.09 6.98 -17.38
C LYS A 304 22.00 6.72 -16.32
N PRO A 305 22.18 7.25 -15.09
CA PRO A 305 21.15 7.13 -14.07
C PRO A 305 19.86 7.81 -14.53
N LEU A 306 18.72 7.32 -14.03
CA LEU A 306 17.43 7.94 -14.31
C LEU A 306 17.23 9.13 -13.39
N SER A 307 16.56 10.17 -13.90
CA SER A 307 16.02 11.25 -13.07
C SER A 307 14.89 10.74 -12.17
N ASP A 308 14.60 11.47 -11.10
CA ASP A 308 13.48 11.16 -10.20
C ASP A 308 12.14 11.22 -10.94
N GLU A 309 11.98 12.12 -11.92
CA GLU A 309 10.80 12.20 -12.77
C GLU A 309 10.61 10.93 -13.62
N GLN A 310 11.69 10.43 -14.23
CA GLN A 310 11.67 9.18 -15.00
C GLN A 310 11.34 7.99 -14.09
N LEU A 311 11.98 7.89 -12.92
CA LEU A 311 11.72 6.82 -11.96
C LEU A 311 10.29 6.86 -11.44
N LYS A 312 9.77 8.05 -11.15
CA LYS A 312 8.39 8.25 -10.72
C LYS A 312 7.42 7.78 -11.80
N SER A 313 7.62 8.16 -13.06
CA SER A 313 6.78 7.70 -14.18
C SER A 313 6.75 6.18 -14.31
N ILE A 314 7.90 5.52 -14.27
CA ILE A 314 8.00 4.05 -14.33
C ILE A 314 7.28 3.42 -13.13
N THR A 315 7.51 3.94 -11.93
CA THR A 315 6.96 3.41 -10.68
C THR A 315 5.44 3.60 -10.58
N GLU A 316 4.91 4.70 -11.10
CA GLU A 316 3.47 4.98 -11.14
C GLU A 316 2.73 4.10 -12.16
N ARG A 317 3.38 3.75 -13.29
CA ARG A 317 2.84 2.84 -14.31
C ARG A 317 2.98 1.36 -13.96
N PHE A 318 3.93 0.99 -13.10
CA PHE A 318 4.17 -0.40 -12.72
C PHE A 318 3.03 -0.96 -11.85
N ASP A 319 2.46 -2.09 -12.28
CA ASP A 319 1.42 -2.80 -11.53
C ASP A 319 1.93 -4.14 -11.00
N LEU A 320 2.24 -4.16 -9.70
CA LEU A 320 2.73 -5.33 -9.00
C LEU A 320 1.73 -6.49 -9.04
N THR A 321 0.42 -6.21 -9.02
CA THR A 321 -0.60 -7.27 -9.06
C THR A 321 -0.54 -8.02 -10.37
N LYS A 322 -0.44 -7.30 -11.50
CA LYS A 322 -0.35 -7.92 -12.83
C LYS A 322 0.97 -8.64 -13.03
N TYR A 323 2.07 -8.07 -12.54
CA TYR A 323 3.38 -8.73 -12.55
C TYR A 323 3.36 -10.05 -11.78
N GLU A 324 2.81 -10.09 -10.56
CA GLU A 324 2.73 -11.31 -9.78
C GLU A 324 1.81 -12.38 -10.42
N ALA A 325 0.87 -11.98 -11.27
CA ALA A 325 -0.01 -12.89 -12.00
C ALA A 325 0.72 -13.56 -13.19
N ASN A 326 1.58 -12.82 -13.90
CA ASN A 326 2.40 -13.35 -15.00
C ASN A 326 3.81 -12.72 -15.00
N PRO A 327 4.74 -13.20 -14.15
CA PRO A 327 6.07 -12.58 -14.02
C PRO A 327 6.93 -12.68 -15.28
N ALA A 328 6.79 -13.78 -16.05
CA ALA A 328 7.61 -14.06 -17.22
C ALA A 328 7.16 -13.31 -18.49
N GLY A 329 5.88 -12.91 -18.54
CA GLY A 329 5.29 -12.21 -19.68
C GLY A 329 4.69 -10.85 -19.32
N TYR A 330 5.18 -10.20 -18.26
CA TYR A 330 4.68 -8.90 -17.86
C TYR A 330 5.00 -7.86 -18.95
N ARG A 331 3.95 -7.33 -19.58
CA ARG A 331 4.00 -6.25 -20.56
C ARG A 331 2.75 -5.38 -20.41
N GLU A 332 2.83 -4.36 -19.57
CA GLU A 332 1.68 -3.57 -19.12
C GLU A 332 2.07 -2.09 -19.00
N ASN A 333 1.18 -1.19 -19.40
CA ASN A 333 1.38 0.26 -19.31
C ASN A 333 2.70 0.76 -19.95
N GLY A 334 3.11 0.13 -21.05
CA GLY A 334 4.38 0.43 -21.74
C GLY A 334 5.62 -0.01 -20.97
N LEU A 335 5.48 -0.93 -20.01
CA LEU A 335 6.57 -1.51 -19.23
C LEU A 335 6.65 -3.01 -19.46
N GLN A 336 7.84 -3.52 -19.72
CA GLN A 336 8.15 -4.95 -19.73
C GLN A 336 9.04 -5.32 -18.54
N VAL A 337 8.85 -6.50 -17.96
CA VAL A 337 9.83 -7.07 -17.04
C VAL A 337 10.60 -8.18 -17.74
N LYS A 338 11.93 -8.07 -17.72
CA LYS A 338 12.84 -9.04 -18.34
C LYS A 338 13.78 -9.63 -17.30
N ASP A 339 14.08 -10.91 -17.45
CA ASP A 339 15.14 -11.59 -16.69
C ASP A 339 16.46 -11.41 -17.44
N ILE A 340 17.47 -10.90 -16.75
CA ILE A 340 18.82 -10.74 -17.30
C ILE A 340 19.82 -11.52 -16.45
N SER A 341 20.67 -12.31 -17.10
CA SER A 341 21.75 -13.04 -16.45
C SER A 341 23.11 -12.69 -17.03
N PHE A 342 24.13 -12.72 -16.18
CA PHE A 342 25.52 -12.55 -16.59
C PHE A 342 26.45 -13.31 -15.65
N SER A 343 27.61 -13.72 -16.16
CA SER A 343 28.64 -14.36 -15.35
C SER A 343 29.59 -13.32 -14.77
N THR A 344 29.88 -13.40 -13.47
CA THR A 344 30.84 -12.52 -12.80
C THR A 344 31.75 -13.30 -11.85
N TYR A 345 32.94 -12.77 -11.59
CA TYR A 345 33.90 -13.39 -10.68
C TYR A 345 33.59 -12.97 -9.24
N VAL A 346 33.18 -13.93 -8.42
CA VAL A 346 32.95 -13.74 -6.98
C VAL A 346 34.14 -14.33 -6.23
N LYS A 347 34.58 -13.69 -5.14
CA LYS A 347 35.57 -14.31 -4.25
C LYS A 347 34.89 -15.47 -3.53
N ASP A 348 35.42 -16.67 -3.70
CA ASP A 348 34.93 -17.82 -2.95
C ASP A 348 35.32 -17.64 -1.47
N GLU A 349 34.33 -17.65 -0.58
CA GLU A 349 34.59 -17.53 0.87
C GLU A 349 35.13 -18.85 1.46
N ALA A 350 34.95 -19.98 0.75
CA ALA A 350 35.40 -21.30 1.19
C ALA A 350 36.83 -21.63 0.75
N GLN A 351 37.30 -21.08 -0.36
CA GLN A 351 38.66 -21.30 -0.87
C GLN A 351 39.45 -19.99 -0.84
N LYS A 352 40.51 -19.96 -0.03
CA LYS A 352 41.42 -18.82 0.15
C LYS A 352 41.95 -18.28 -1.19
N GLY A 353 41.23 -17.33 -1.79
CA GLY A 353 41.76 -16.43 -2.83
C GLY A 353 41.43 -16.77 -4.28
N GLU A 354 40.81 -17.92 -4.58
CA GLU A 354 40.35 -18.20 -5.94
C GLU A 354 39.01 -17.51 -6.23
N LYS A 355 38.91 -16.92 -7.44
CA LYS A 355 37.70 -16.26 -7.91
C LYS A 355 36.89 -17.26 -8.71
N ALA A 356 35.76 -17.69 -8.17
CA ALA A 356 34.82 -18.54 -8.89
C ALA A 356 33.95 -17.69 -9.83
N LEU A 357 33.69 -18.20 -11.04
CA LEU A 357 32.74 -17.59 -11.96
C LEU A 357 31.32 -17.98 -11.50
N LYS A 358 30.52 -17.02 -11.04
CA LYS A 358 29.13 -17.22 -10.64
C LYS A 358 28.19 -16.56 -11.65
N GLU A 359 27.15 -17.25 -12.05
CA GLU A 359 26.04 -16.65 -12.80
C GLU A 359 25.16 -15.85 -11.83
N VAL A 360 24.92 -14.59 -12.17
CA VAL A 360 24.03 -13.69 -11.43
C VAL A 360 22.88 -13.37 -12.36
N ALA A 361 21.65 -13.64 -11.89
CA ALA A 361 20.42 -13.33 -12.61
C ALA A 361 19.57 -12.35 -11.80
N TYR A 362 19.02 -11.36 -12.48
CA TYR A 362 18.12 -10.38 -11.88
C TYR A 362 17.10 -9.82 -12.87
N LYS A 363 16.10 -9.12 -12.35
CA LYS A 363 15.01 -8.57 -13.14
C LYS A 363 15.23 -7.10 -13.44
N VAL A 364 14.92 -6.71 -14.66
CA VAL A 364 14.87 -5.31 -15.11
C VAL A 364 13.47 -4.95 -15.57
N VAL A 365 13.12 -3.69 -15.42
CA VAL A 365 11.96 -3.06 -16.05
C VAL A 365 12.48 -2.29 -17.26
N TYR A 366 12.00 -2.68 -18.44
CA TYR A 366 12.20 -1.96 -19.69
C TYR A 366 11.00 -1.05 -19.93
N ASP A 367 11.25 0.25 -20.04
CA ASP A 367 10.26 1.25 -20.40
C ASP A 367 10.26 1.45 -21.92
N GLU A 368 9.22 0.94 -22.57
CA GLU A 368 9.06 1.01 -24.02
C GLU A 368 8.87 2.44 -24.53
N GLN A 369 8.33 3.33 -23.68
CA GLN A 369 8.03 4.71 -24.09
C GLN A 369 9.29 5.56 -24.19
N ASN A 370 10.26 5.32 -23.31
CA ASN A 370 11.48 6.11 -23.19
C ASN A 370 12.74 5.31 -23.54
N HIS A 371 12.58 4.09 -24.09
CA HIS A 371 13.66 3.16 -24.40
C HIS A 371 14.70 3.03 -23.29
N THR A 372 14.22 2.85 -22.05
CA THR A 372 15.03 2.93 -20.85
C THR A 372 14.98 1.64 -20.06
N THR A 373 16.14 1.13 -19.62
CA THR A 373 16.23 -0.06 -18.78
C THR A 373 16.68 0.28 -17.37
N VAL A 374 15.90 -0.16 -16.37
CA VAL A 374 16.22 0.01 -14.94
C VAL A 374 16.04 -1.30 -14.18
N SER A 375 16.82 -1.52 -13.11
CA SER A 375 16.61 -2.73 -12.30
C SER A 375 15.23 -2.70 -11.62
N PHE A 376 14.57 -3.86 -11.55
CA PHE A 376 13.27 -3.98 -10.88
C PHE A 376 13.39 -3.64 -9.39
N ALA A 377 14.53 -3.94 -8.79
CA ALA A 377 14.82 -3.57 -7.41
C ALA A 377 14.91 -2.05 -7.21
N THR A 378 15.49 -1.30 -8.15
CA THR A 378 15.50 0.18 -8.12
C THR A 378 14.07 0.73 -8.16
N VAL A 379 13.19 0.19 -9.02
CA VAL A 379 11.77 0.58 -9.06
C VAL A 379 11.08 0.32 -7.72
N ARG A 380 11.32 -0.84 -7.09
CA ARG A 380 10.78 -1.17 -5.77
C ARG A 380 11.31 -0.25 -4.67
N GLN A 381 12.59 0.08 -4.70
CA GLN A 381 13.23 0.95 -3.73
C GLN A 381 12.67 2.37 -3.82
N PHE A 382 12.59 2.92 -5.03
CA PHE A 382 11.99 4.23 -5.27
C PHE A 382 10.53 4.28 -4.81
N ALA A 383 9.74 3.23 -5.10
CA ALA A 383 8.36 3.12 -4.62
C ALA A 383 8.27 3.18 -3.10
N TYR A 384 9.18 2.47 -2.40
CA TYR A 384 9.22 2.43 -0.95
C TYR A 384 9.57 3.80 -0.35
N GLU A 385 10.65 4.42 -0.84
CA GLU A 385 11.13 5.72 -0.37
C GLU A 385 10.09 6.83 -0.58
N HIS A 386 9.35 6.79 -1.69
CA HIS A 386 8.37 7.80 -2.05
C HIS A 386 6.92 7.41 -1.71
N ARG A 387 6.73 6.29 -0.98
CA ARG A 387 5.42 5.76 -0.56
C ARG A 387 4.43 5.55 -1.71
N ILE A 388 4.92 5.20 -2.89
CA ILE A 388 4.11 4.91 -4.06
C ILE A 388 3.56 3.49 -3.94
N ASN A 389 2.23 3.35 -3.98
CA ASN A 389 1.60 2.04 -3.97
C ASN A 389 1.75 1.37 -5.35
N LEU A 390 2.49 0.27 -5.44
CA LEU A 390 2.67 -0.52 -6.66
C LEU A 390 1.48 -1.44 -6.98
N VAL A 391 0.58 -1.69 -6.03
CA VAL A 391 -0.63 -2.50 -6.24
C VAL A 391 -1.69 -1.59 -6.85
N LYS A 392 -1.81 -1.58 -8.19
CA LYS A 392 -2.74 -0.72 -8.93
C LYS A 392 -4.04 -1.44 -9.26
N SER A 393 -3.98 -2.72 -9.61
CA SER A 393 -5.18 -3.55 -9.84
C SER A 393 -5.52 -4.43 -8.65
N GLU A 394 -6.80 -4.78 -8.53
CA GLU A 394 -7.22 -5.86 -7.63
C GLU A 394 -6.80 -7.23 -8.19
N PRO A 395 -6.30 -8.16 -7.36
CA PRO A 395 -5.96 -9.50 -7.82
C PRO A 395 -7.21 -10.31 -8.15
N THR A 396 -7.18 -11.12 -9.21
CA THR A 396 -8.28 -12.05 -9.54
C THR A 396 -8.40 -13.16 -8.50
N ALA A 397 -9.55 -13.85 -8.45
CA ALA A 397 -9.74 -15.01 -7.57
C ALA A 397 -8.66 -16.08 -7.82
N GLU A 398 -8.35 -16.37 -9.10
CA GLU A 398 -7.29 -17.30 -9.50
C GLU A 398 -5.90 -16.87 -9.00
N ALA A 399 -5.55 -15.58 -9.13
CA ALA A 399 -4.29 -15.05 -8.65
C ALA A 399 -4.16 -15.12 -7.11
N VAL A 400 -5.27 -14.90 -6.39
CA VAL A 400 -5.33 -15.13 -4.94
C VAL A 400 -5.11 -16.61 -4.64
N LEU A 401 -5.81 -17.51 -5.33
CA LEU A 401 -5.75 -18.96 -5.10
C LEU A 401 -4.32 -19.51 -5.31
N LYS A 402 -3.60 -19.04 -6.32
CA LYS A 402 -2.18 -19.40 -6.56
C LYS A 402 -1.24 -19.02 -5.41
N LYS A 403 -1.57 -17.96 -4.66
CA LYS A 403 -0.77 -17.49 -3.52
C LYS A 403 -1.10 -18.18 -2.20
N VAL A 404 -2.26 -18.83 -2.10
CA VAL A 404 -2.67 -19.54 -0.88
C VAL A 404 -1.86 -20.84 -0.76
N LYS A 405 -0.92 -20.84 0.19
CA LYS A 405 -0.06 -22.01 0.47
C LYS A 405 -0.70 -23.04 1.39
N ASN A 406 -1.61 -22.61 2.27
CA ASN A 406 -2.26 -23.52 3.22
C ASN A 406 -3.24 -24.43 2.46
N PRO A 407 -3.04 -25.76 2.49
CA PRO A 407 -3.80 -26.70 1.66
C PRO A 407 -5.28 -26.75 2.02
N GLU A 408 -5.60 -26.58 3.31
CA GLU A 408 -6.97 -26.62 3.82
C GLU A 408 -7.77 -25.37 3.41
N LEU A 409 -7.21 -24.17 3.56
CA LEU A 409 -7.80 -22.94 3.05
C LEU A 409 -7.94 -23.00 1.52
N LYS A 410 -6.91 -23.49 0.81
CA LYS A 410 -6.97 -23.63 -0.64
C LYS A 410 -8.12 -24.55 -1.07
N ASN A 411 -8.27 -25.70 -0.42
CA ASN A 411 -9.36 -26.63 -0.67
C ASN A 411 -10.73 -26.00 -0.40
N LEU A 412 -10.88 -25.22 0.67
CA LEU A 412 -12.13 -24.48 0.93
C LEU A 412 -12.43 -23.50 -0.21
N LEU A 413 -11.46 -22.69 -0.62
CA LEU A 413 -11.66 -21.68 -1.67
C LEU A 413 -11.92 -22.28 -3.06
N GLU A 414 -11.44 -23.50 -3.32
CA GLU A 414 -11.53 -24.17 -4.62
C GLU A 414 -12.78 -25.07 -4.73
N ASN A 415 -13.11 -25.80 -3.65
CA ASN A 415 -14.08 -26.91 -3.71
C ASN A 415 -15.37 -26.68 -2.92
N TYR A 416 -15.51 -25.54 -2.23
CA TYR A 416 -16.71 -25.21 -1.46
C TYR A 416 -17.38 -23.96 -2.02
N ARG A 417 -18.70 -23.87 -1.84
CA ARG A 417 -19.51 -22.73 -2.28
C ARG A 417 -19.94 -21.92 -1.08
N PHE A 418 -19.47 -20.68 -1.02
CA PHE A 418 -19.79 -19.73 0.03
C PHE A 418 -20.56 -18.55 -0.55
N THR A 419 -21.59 -18.09 0.16
CA THR A 419 -22.34 -16.86 -0.12
C THR A 419 -21.84 -15.67 0.70
N SER A 420 -20.91 -15.89 1.64
CA SER A 420 -20.23 -14.81 2.36
C SER A 420 -18.81 -15.20 2.79
N ALA A 421 -17.91 -14.22 2.88
CA ALA A 421 -16.53 -14.44 3.34
C ALA A 421 -16.47 -14.96 4.79
N ASN A 422 -17.49 -14.66 5.61
CA ASN A 422 -17.56 -15.11 6.99
C ASN A 422 -17.86 -16.62 7.10
N GLN A 423 -18.50 -17.22 6.09
CA GLN A 423 -18.66 -18.68 6.04
C GLN A 423 -17.32 -19.39 5.86
N ILE A 424 -16.42 -18.82 5.06
CA ILE A 424 -15.05 -19.34 4.90
C ILE A 424 -14.30 -19.31 6.25
N VAL A 425 -14.50 -18.23 7.02
CA VAL A 425 -13.92 -18.10 8.36
C VAL A 425 -14.39 -19.23 9.28
N VAL A 426 -15.68 -19.55 9.26
CA VAL A 426 -16.24 -20.63 10.08
C VAL A 426 -15.75 -21.99 9.62
N ALA A 427 -15.71 -22.25 8.31
CA ALA A 427 -15.16 -23.49 7.77
C ALA A 427 -13.68 -23.71 8.18
N MET A 428 -12.88 -22.65 8.22
CA MET A 428 -11.52 -22.69 8.78
C MET A 428 -11.53 -22.97 10.30
N LYS A 429 -12.44 -22.37 11.08
CA LYS A 429 -12.55 -22.65 12.52
C LYS A 429 -12.92 -24.12 12.79
N GLU A 430 -13.77 -24.72 11.97
CA GLU A 430 -14.16 -26.13 12.06
C GLU A 430 -12.99 -27.09 11.79
N GLN A 431 -12.00 -26.64 11.02
CA GLN A 431 -10.73 -27.33 10.85
C GLN A 431 -9.79 -27.14 12.07
N GLY A 432 -10.24 -26.52 13.15
CA GLY A 432 -9.44 -26.31 14.38
C GLY A 432 -8.57 -25.06 14.36
N TYR A 433 -8.76 -24.15 13.40
CA TYR A 433 -8.04 -22.87 13.42
C TYR A 433 -8.69 -21.86 14.36
N THR A 434 -7.86 -21.22 15.18
CA THR A 434 -8.23 -19.96 15.83
C THR A 434 -8.24 -18.83 14.81
N HIS A 435 -9.14 -17.84 14.95
CA HIS A 435 -9.31 -16.75 14.00
C HIS A 435 -9.20 -15.39 14.67
N LYS A 436 -8.49 -14.46 14.01
CA LYS A 436 -8.42 -13.04 14.39
C LYS A 436 -8.55 -12.16 13.16
N VAL A 437 -9.16 -10.98 13.30
CA VAL A 437 -9.23 -9.96 12.25
C VAL A 437 -8.59 -8.65 12.73
N ARG A 438 -7.71 -8.08 11.91
CA ARG A 438 -7.13 -6.75 12.15
C ARG A 438 -6.98 -6.00 10.82
N LYS A 439 -7.50 -4.76 10.76
CA LYS A 439 -7.44 -3.90 9.55
C LYS A 439 -7.89 -4.62 8.26
N GLY A 440 -8.94 -5.44 8.34
CA GLY A 440 -9.47 -6.19 7.20
C GLY A 440 -8.61 -7.38 6.75
N VAL A 441 -7.64 -7.83 7.54
CA VAL A 441 -6.88 -9.07 7.32
C VAL A 441 -7.37 -10.13 8.29
N HIS A 442 -7.77 -11.28 7.77
CA HIS A 442 -8.12 -12.48 8.53
C HIS A 442 -6.86 -13.30 8.75
N SER A 443 -6.50 -13.57 10.00
CA SER A 443 -5.43 -14.48 10.39
C SER A 443 -6.04 -15.73 11.02
N PHE A 444 -5.62 -16.90 10.53
CA PHE A 444 -5.99 -18.21 11.06
C PHE A 444 -4.74 -18.87 11.64
N SER A 445 -4.86 -19.47 12.83
CA SER A 445 -3.72 -20.09 13.53
C SER A 445 -4.10 -21.42 14.19
N ARG A 446 -3.29 -22.46 13.93
CA ARG A 446 -3.41 -23.82 14.51
C ARG A 446 -2.00 -24.40 14.65
N GLU A 447 -1.63 -24.87 15.85
CA GLU A 447 -0.38 -25.63 16.08
C GLU A 447 0.90 -25.02 15.47
N GLY A 448 1.09 -23.70 15.59
CA GLY A 448 2.26 -23.00 15.04
C GLY A 448 2.15 -22.62 13.56
N GLU A 449 1.18 -23.16 12.82
CA GLU A 449 0.83 -22.68 11.49
C GLU A 449 0.03 -21.38 11.57
N ARG A 450 0.35 -20.44 10.69
CA ARG A 450 -0.41 -19.19 10.55
C ARG A 450 -0.60 -18.87 9.08
N VAL A 451 -1.86 -18.76 8.67
CA VAL A 451 -2.25 -18.25 7.36
C VAL A 451 -2.98 -16.92 7.51
N SER A 452 -2.76 -15.99 6.59
CA SER A 452 -3.43 -14.69 6.59
C SER A 452 -3.88 -14.32 5.20
N ILE A 453 -5.09 -13.76 5.10
CA ILE A 453 -5.73 -13.39 3.85
C ILE A 453 -6.59 -12.12 4.05
N ARG A 454 -6.61 -11.22 3.07
CA ARG A 454 -7.42 -10.00 3.16
C ARG A 454 -8.90 -10.34 2.99
N HIS A 455 -9.77 -9.63 3.71
CA HIS A 455 -11.22 -9.76 3.58
C HIS A 455 -11.68 -9.55 2.13
N LYS A 456 -11.10 -8.57 1.44
CA LYS A 456 -11.39 -8.28 0.03
C LYS A 456 -11.01 -9.42 -0.92
N ASP A 457 -10.05 -10.27 -0.54
CA ASP A 457 -9.63 -11.41 -1.33
C ASP A 457 -10.52 -12.62 -1.03
N LEU A 458 -10.87 -12.85 0.25
CA LEU A 458 -11.89 -13.85 0.63
C LEU A 458 -13.24 -13.59 -0.03
N LYS A 459 -13.65 -12.33 -0.14
CA LYS A 459 -14.92 -11.94 -0.74
C LYS A 459 -15.04 -12.36 -2.22
N LYS A 460 -13.91 -12.56 -2.92
CA LYS A 460 -13.89 -13.03 -4.31
C LYS A 460 -14.35 -14.49 -4.47
N PHE A 461 -14.32 -15.28 -3.38
CA PHE A 461 -14.79 -16.67 -3.34
C PHE A 461 -16.15 -16.81 -2.65
N ALA A 462 -16.76 -15.69 -2.28
CA ALA A 462 -18.00 -15.63 -1.51
C ALA A 462 -19.22 -15.22 -2.35
N ASP A 463 -19.11 -15.27 -3.69
CA ASP A 463 -20.15 -14.78 -4.59
C ASP A 463 -20.42 -15.69 -5.80
N PRO A 464 -21.01 -16.88 -5.60
CA PRO A 464 -21.92 -17.44 -6.55
C PRO A 464 -23.34 -17.05 -6.13
N LYS A 465 -24.02 -16.24 -6.94
CA LYS A 465 -25.49 -16.30 -6.98
C LYS A 465 -25.84 -17.77 -7.17
N LEU A 466 -26.29 -18.44 -6.12
CA LEU A 466 -26.68 -19.84 -6.18
C LEU A 466 -27.72 -19.98 -7.28
N GLU A 467 -27.42 -20.81 -8.29
CA GLU A 467 -28.38 -21.10 -9.35
C GLU A 467 -29.67 -21.63 -8.72
N SER A 468 -30.82 -21.18 -9.24
CA SER A 468 -32.16 -21.55 -8.75
C SER A 468 -32.32 -23.05 -8.48
N ARG A 469 -31.82 -23.90 -9.39
CA ARG A 469 -31.84 -25.36 -9.23
C ARG A 469 -31.16 -25.88 -7.96
N HIS A 470 -30.03 -25.28 -7.56
CA HIS A 470 -29.30 -25.69 -6.37
C HIS A 470 -30.03 -25.22 -5.11
N MET A 471 -30.61 -24.02 -5.14
CA MET A 471 -31.40 -23.50 -4.02
C MET A 471 -32.67 -24.34 -3.82
N GLU A 472 -33.35 -24.72 -4.90
CA GLU A 472 -34.54 -25.58 -4.87
C GLU A 472 -34.21 -26.99 -4.34
N GLY A 473 -33.10 -27.60 -4.78
CA GLY A 473 -32.66 -28.89 -4.26
C GLY A 473 -32.27 -28.89 -2.78
N ILE A 474 -31.80 -27.75 -2.25
CA ILE A 474 -31.60 -27.56 -0.79
C ILE A 474 -32.95 -27.39 -0.10
N ILE A 475 -33.86 -26.58 -0.65
CA ILE A 475 -35.18 -26.34 -0.08
C ILE A 475 -36.01 -27.62 0.00
N GLU A 476 -35.97 -28.47 -1.04
CA GLU A 476 -36.74 -29.71 -1.08
C GLU A 476 -36.36 -30.68 0.05
N ARG A 477 -35.09 -30.67 0.46
CA ARG A 477 -34.56 -31.48 1.56
C ARG A 477 -34.68 -30.80 2.93
N PHE A 478 -35.00 -29.50 2.98
CA PHE A 478 -35.00 -28.71 4.20
C PHE A 478 -36.35 -28.70 4.93
N ASN A 479 -36.36 -29.22 6.15
CA ASN A 479 -37.49 -29.16 7.05
C ASN A 479 -37.37 -27.97 8.02
N LEU A 480 -38.00 -26.84 7.66
CA LEU A 480 -37.95 -25.63 8.50
C LEU A 480 -38.57 -25.83 9.88
N TYR A 481 -39.62 -26.66 10.00
CA TYR A 481 -40.28 -26.91 11.28
C TYR A 481 -39.38 -27.67 12.24
N LYS A 482 -38.70 -28.71 11.76
CA LYS A 482 -37.70 -29.45 12.55
C LYS A 482 -36.52 -28.56 12.92
N TYR A 483 -36.01 -27.74 12.00
CA TYR A 483 -34.97 -26.76 12.31
C TYR A 483 -35.39 -25.76 13.40
N LYS A 484 -36.64 -25.29 13.42
CA LYS A 484 -37.12 -24.41 14.51
C LYS A 484 -37.05 -25.08 15.89
N GLN A 485 -37.19 -26.40 15.96
CA GLN A 485 -37.12 -27.15 17.21
C GLN A 485 -35.68 -27.46 17.64
N GLU A 486 -34.80 -27.77 16.68
CA GLU A 486 -33.44 -28.25 16.93
C GLU A 486 -32.37 -27.13 16.84
N GLY A 487 -32.69 -26.02 16.18
CA GLY A 487 -31.75 -24.94 15.90
C GLY A 487 -30.49 -25.43 15.18
N VAL A 488 -29.32 -25.05 15.70
CA VAL A 488 -28.00 -25.43 15.16
C VAL A 488 -27.71 -26.94 15.28
N ALA A 489 -28.48 -27.69 16.07
CA ALA A 489 -28.39 -29.13 16.15
C ALA A 489 -29.07 -29.86 14.97
N TYR A 490 -29.77 -29.13 14.09
CA TYR A 490 -30.48 -29.72 12.94
C TYR A 490 -29.54 -30.45 11.99
N ARG A 491 -29.81 -31.74 11.77
CA ARG A 491 -29.07 -32.65 10.88
C ARG A 491 -30.05 -33.58 10.18
N GLU A 492 -30.26 -33.40 8.88
CA GLU A 492 -31.24 -34.21 8.13
C GLU A 492 -31.05 -34.10 6.62
N ASN A 493 -31.28 -35.19 5.87
CA ASN A 493 -31.26 -35.22 4.40
C ASN A 493 -29.99 -34.59 3.78
N GLY A 494 -28.83 -34.83 4.39
CA GLY A 494 -27.56 -34.25 3.94
C GLY A 494 -27.37 -32.76 4.28
N LEU A 495 -28.32 -32.14 4.99
CA LEU A 495 -28.27 -30.75 5.43
C LEU A 495 -27.91 -30.63 6.91
N GLU A 496 -27.10 -29.64 7.24
CA GLU A 496 -26.66 -29.36 8.60
C GLU A 496 -26.79 -27.87 8.94
N ALA A 497 -27.46 -27.54 10.04
CA ALA A 497 -27.47 -26.16 10.53
C ALA A 497 -26.14 -25.83 11.23
N LYS A 498 -25.60 -24.65 10.95
CA LYS A 498 -24.38 -24.13 11.55
C LYS A 498 -24.60 -22.68 11.95
N ASN A 499 -24.00 -22.26 13.06
CA ASN A 499 -23.98 -20.86 13.45
C ASN A 499 -22.71 -20.17 12.95
N ILE A 500 -22.87 -18.95 12.45
CA ILE A 500 -21.78 -18.09 12.03
C ILE A 500 -21.76 -16.87 12.92
N SER A 501 -20.75 -16.74 13.78
CA SER A 501 -20.52 -15.55 14.59
C SER A 501 -19.22 -14.82 14.23
N PHE A 502 -19.29 -13.48 14.21
CA PHE A 502 -18.14 -12.61 13.97
C PHE A 502 -18.34 -11.23 14.60
N LEU A 503 -17.23 -10.57 14.93
CA LEU A 503 -17.23 -9.20 15.45
C LEU A 503 -17.29 -8.20 14.30
N THR A 504 -18.19 -7.22 14.39
CA THR A 504 -18.30 -6.11 13.44
C THR A 504 -18.51 -4.78 14.16
N TYR A 505 -18.14 -3.68 13.51
CA TYR A 505 -18.39 -2.35 14.06
C TYR A 505 -19.84 -1.94 13.78
N GLN A 506 -20.58 -1.66 14.84
CA GLN A 506 -21.92 -1.10 14.77
C GLN A 506 -21.91 0.33 15.32
N LYS A 507 -22.71 1.20 14.71
CA LYS A 507 -22.83 2.60 15.15
C LYS A 507 -23.83 2.63 16.30
N VAL A 508 -23.45 3.16 17.45
CA VAL A 508 -24.24 3.32 18.67
C VAL A 508 -24.55 4.81 18.87
N PRO A 509 -25.82 5.26 18.92
CA PRO A 509 -26.24 6.57 19.35
C PRO A 509 -25.66 6.84 20.73
N ILE A 510 -25.05 8.01 20.88
CA ILE A 510 -24.70 8.54 22.19
C ILE A 510 -25.98 9.15 22.73
N GLU A 511 -26.56 8.56 23.77
CA GLU A 511 -27.66 9.21 24.49
C GLU A 511 -27.14 10.55 25.07
N PRO A 512 -27.89 11.65 24.94
CA PRO A 512 -27.50 12.90 25.58
C PRO A 512 -27.56 12.70 27.10
N GLU A 513 -26.41 12.80 27.77
CA GLU A 513 -26.37 12.82 29.23
C GLU A 513 -27.19 14.03 29.73
N GLU A 514 -28.19 13.76 30.56
CA GLU A 514 -28.80 14.79 31.39
C GLU A 514 -27.71 15.35 32.32
N ASP A 515 -27.47 16.65 32.17
CA ASP A 515 -26.49 17.44 32.90
C ASP A 515 -26.78 17.39 34.42
N LYS A 516 -26.21 16.39 35.10
CA LYS A 516 -26.11 16.38 36.57
C LYS A 516 -24.83 17.09 36.97
N SER A 517 -24.96 18.40 37.08
CA SER A 517 -24.26 19.31 37.98
C SER A 517 -23.06 18.75 38.75
N MET A 518 -21.91 19.39 38.51
CA MET A 518 -21.03 19.97 39.55
C MET A 518 -20.56 19.02 40.66
N THR A 519 -19.32 18.53 40.57
CA THR A 519 -18.26 18.79 41.56
C THR A 519 -16.98 18.03 41.20
N GLY A 520 -15.85 18.73 41.13
CA GLY A 520 -14.52 18.11 41.09
C GLY A 520 -13.54 18.82 40.16
N LYS A 521 -12.66 19.64 40.75
CA LYS A 521 -11.60 20.42 40.10
C LYS A 521 -10.68 19.58 39.18
N PRO A 522 -10.07 20.21 38.15
CA PRO A 522 -9.13 19.56 37.25
C PRO A 522 -7.69 19.61 37.79
N GLU A 523 -6.98 18.48 37.70
CA GLU A 523 -5.51 18.47 37.70
C GLU A 523 -5.02 17.99 36.32
N ALA A 524 -4.31 18.91 35.63
CA ALA A 524 -3.06 18.74 34.88
C ALA A 524 -2.77 17.36 34.24
N LYS A 525 -2.34 17.21 32.98
CA LYS A 525 -1.44 18.06 32.19
C LYS A 525 -1.30 17.51 30.75
N GLU A 526 -1.11 18.44 29.82
CA GLU A 526 -0.19 18.43 28.67
C GLU A 526 -0.07 17.18 27.78
N GLU A 527 -0.68 17.25 26.59
CA GLU A 527 0.02 16.87 25.36
C GLU A 527 0.05 18.06 24.39
N ALA A 528 1.27 18.34 23.93
CA ALA A 528 1.68 19.53 23.21
C ALA A 528 1.18 19.53 21.75
N GLN A 529 0.71 20.71 21.34
CA GLN A 529 0.46 21.09 19.95
C GLN A 529 1.78 21.28 19.19
N GLN A 530 1.79 20.90 17.92
CA GLN A 530 2.61 21.54 16.89
C GLN A 530 1.74 22.52 16.09
N PRO A 531 2.27 23.69 15.69
CA PRO A 531 1.47 24.80 15.17
C PRO A 531 1.34 24.75 13.65
N GLN A 532 0.16 25.10 13.13
CA GLN A 532 0.01 25.58 11.75
C GLN A 532 -0.30 27.07 11.75
N GLN A 533 0.45 27.75 10.90
CA GLN A 533 0.56 29.18 10.72
C GLN A 533 -0.75 29.82 10.24
N GLU A 534 -1.01 30.98 10.81
CA GLU A 534 -1.97 31.97 10.36
C GLU A 534 -1.52 32.62 9.04
N THR A 535 -2.48 32.95 8.19
CA THR A 535 -2.41 34.12 7.30
C THR A 535 -3.71 34.92 7.46
N PRO A 536 -3.64 36.25 7.68
CA PRO A 536 -4.81 37.10 7.92
C PRO A 536 -5.28 37.80 6.63
N GLY A 537 -6.57 38.11 6.55
CA GLY A 537 -7.15 38.81 5.41
C GLY A 537 -8.58 39.25 5.64
N ASN A 538 -8.71 40.25 6.50
CA ASN A 538 -9.80 41.22 6.67
C ASN A 538 -10.61 41.50 5.37
N GLU A 539 -11.95 41.56 5.43
CA GLU A 539 -12.73 42.81 5.57
C GLU A 539 -14.21 42.73 5.09
N VAL A 540 -15.07 43.34 5.92
CA VAL A 540 -16.29 44.11 5.61
C VAL A 540 -17.57 43.36 5.20
N ARG A 541 -18.49 43.31 6.18
CA ARG A 541 -19.96 43.37 6.01
C ARG A 541 -20.37 44.77 5.52
N PRO A 542 -21.49 44.87 4.80
CA PRO A 542 -22.59 45.66 5.36
C PRO A 542 -23.89 44.87 5.48
N GLU A 543 -24.60 45.16 6.56
CA GLU A 543 -25.98 44.79 6.83
C GLU A 543 -26.93 45.48 5.84
N GLU A 544 -28.04 44.84 5.47
CA GLU A 544 -29.36 45.46 5.61
C GLU A 544 -30.51 44.52 5.23
N THR A 545 -31.60 44.70 5.97
CA THR A 545 -33.00 44.30 5.74
C THR A 545 -33.44 42.87 6.05
N GLU A 546 -34.02 42.78 7.25
CA GLU A 546 -34.99 41.80 7.70
C GLU A 546 -36.14 41.64 6.69
N ASN A 547 -36.48 40.38 6.40
CA ASN A 547 -37.82 40.02 5.94
C ASN A 547 -38.25 38.78 6.75
N GLU A 548 -39.29 38.99 7.54
CA GLU A 548 -40.01 37.97 8.27
C GLU A 548 -40.59 36.92 7.29
N ALA A 549 -40.07 35.70 7.33
CA ALA A 549 -40.73 34.54 6.76
C ALA A 549 -40.38 33.27 7.55
N GLU A 550 -41.43 32.66 8.10
CA GLU A 550 -41.53 31.27 8.60
C GLU A 550 -40.69 30.87 9.82
N LYS A 551 -41.37 30.82 10.98
CA LYS A 551 -40.96 30.00 12.14
C LYS A 551 -40.89 28.52 11.73
N LEU A 552 -39.74 28.09 11.25
CA LEU A 552 -39.36 26.67 11.17
C LEU A 552 -39.10 26.17 12.60
N MET A 553 -39.74 25.06 12.96
CA MET A 553 -39.46 24.34 14.20
C MET A 553 -37.96 24.00 14.27
N PRO A 554 -37.30 24.07 15.44
CA PRO A 554 -35.89 23.71 15.55
C PRO A 554 -35.68 22.26 15.09
N GLU A 555 -34.77 22.05 14.14
CA GLU A 555 -34.35 20.70 13.77
C GLU A 555 -33.77 20.00 15.01
N PRO A 556 -34.11 18.72 15.27
CA PRO A 556 -33.50 17.99 16.37
C PRO A 556 -32.00 17.85 16.14
N ASP A 557 -31.22 18.04 17.20
CA ASP A 557 -29.75 17.92 17.17
C ASP A 557 -29.32 16.61 16.49
N PRO A 558 -28.28 16.64 15.64
CA PRO A 558 -27.79 15.44 14.98
C PRO A 558 -27.26 14.45 16.01
N VAL A 559 -27.99 13.34 16.18
CA VAL A 559 -27.59 12.20 17.02
C VAL A 559 -26.14 11.82 16.71
N ARG A 560 -25.24 11.99 17.70
CA ARG A 560 -23.84 11.59 17.57
C ARG A 560 -23.75 10.07 17.73
N TYR A 561 -22.95 9.42 16.89
CA TYR A 561 -22.77 7.96 16.92
C TYR A 561 -21.33 7.58 17.28
N ARG A 562 -21.14 6.64 18.22
CA ARG A 562 -19.86 5.96 18.46
C ARG A 562 -19.80 4.62 17.71
N LYS A 563 -18.61 4.14 17.34
CA LYS A 563 -18.44 2.82 16.73
C LYS A 563 -18.07 1.82 17.82
N GLU A 564 -18.97 0.88 18.10
CA GLU A 564 -18.70 -0.24 19.01
C GLU A 564 -18.50 -1.54 18.26
N LEU A 565 -17.65 -2.41 18.79
CA LEU A 565 -17.47 -3.76 18.29
C LEU A 565 -18.56 -4.66 18.89
N LYS A 566 -19.49 -5.17 18.08
CA LYS A 566 -20.53 -6.10 18.50
C LYS A 566 -20.39 -7.45 17.81
N GLU A 567 -20.66 -8.51 18.54
CA GLU A 567 -20.75 -9.86 17.98
C GLU A 567 -22.09 -10.02 17.29
N VAL A 568 -22.05 -10.39 16.00
CA VAL A 568 -23.24 -10.70 15.21
C VAL A 568 -23.17 -12.18 14.85
N SER A 569 -24.30 -12.88 15.04
CA SER A 569 -24.43 -14.28 14.66
C SER A 569 -25.66 -14.55 13.80
N TYR A 570 -25.55 -15.52 12.91
CA TYR A 570 -26.67 -16.00 12.09
C TYR A 570 -26.48 -17.45 11.69
N ASP A 571 -27.57 -18.15 11.43
CA ASP A 571 -27.54 -19.55 11.04
C ASP A 571 -27.49 -19.75 9.52
N VAL A 572 -26.73 -20.76 9.12
CA VAL A 572 -26.63 -21.24 7.74
C VAL A 572 -26.96 -22.73 7.69
N LEU A 573 -27.50 -23.18 6.56
CA LEU A 573 -27.46 -24.58 6.20
C LEU A 573 -26.21 -24.88 5.40
N PHE A 574 -25.50 -25.93 5.81
CA PHE A 574 -24.45 -26.56 5.04
C PHE A 574 -25.04 -27.80 4.35
N ASP A 575 -24.98 -27.79 3.03
CA ASP A 575 -25.34 -28.94 2.21
C ASP A 575 -24.10 -29.81 1.95
N LYS A 576 -24.09 -31.02 2.49
CA LYS A 576 -22.99 -31.99 2.35
C LYS A 576 -22.82 -32.47 0.92
N GLU A 577 -23.89 -32.53 0.13
CA GLU A 577 -23.85 -33.05 -1.25
C GLU A 577 -23.12 -32.07 -2.17
N THR A 578 -23.48 -30.78 -2.10
CA THR A 578 -22.89 -29.74 -2.97
C THR A 578 -21.79 -28.93 -2.30
N LYS A 579 -21.47 -29.19 -1.02
CA LYS A 579 -20.54 -28.43 -0.19
C LYS A 579 -20.85 -26.93 -0.15
N THR A 580 -22.14 -26.61 -0.02
CA THR A 580 -22.65 -25.24 -0.11
C THR A 580 -23.09 -24.72 1.25
N TYR A 581 -22.69 -23.48 1.58
CA TYR A 581 -23.19 -22.74 2.75
C TYR A 581 -24.23 -21.69 2.34
N VAL A 582 -25.45 -21.82 2.86
CA VAL A 582 -26.57 -20.91 2.54
C VAL A 582 -27.21 -20.36 3.82
N PRO A 583 -27.33 -19.02 3.98
CA PRO A 583 -28.06 -18.43 5.09
C PRO A 583 -29.51 -18.89 5.11
N ILE A 584 -30.02 -19.23 6.29
CA ILE A 584 -31.42 -19.65 6.44
C ILE A 584 -32.37 -18.50 6.06
N SER A 585 -31.96 -17.25 6.25
CA SER A 585 -32.69 -16.08 5.73
C SER A 585 -32.74 -16.03 4.21
N ALA A 586 -31.66 -16.39 3.51
CA ALA A 586 -31.64 -16.46 2.05
C ALA A 586 -32.57 -17.56 1.52
N ILE A 587 -32.61 -18.71 2.19
CA ILE A 587 -33.55 -19.80 1.90
C ILE A 587 -35.00 -19.34 2.09
N ARG A 588 -35.30 -18.73 3.24
CA ARG A 588 -36.64 -18.19 3.54
C ARG A 588 -37.08 -17.15 2.52
N LYS A 589 -36.17 -16.25 2.15
CA LYS A 589 -36.41 -15.22 1.13
C LYS A 589 -36.68 -15.84 -0.24
N TYR A 590 -35.84 -16.77 -0.70
CA TYR A 590 -36.02 -17.43 -1.99
C TYR A 590 -37.35 -18.20 -2.04
N ALA A 591 -37.66 -18.95 -0.98
CA ALA A 591 -38.90 -19.69 -0.88
C ALA A 591 -40.12 -18.75 -0.93
N TYR A 592 -40.06 -17.62 -0.22
CA TYR A 592 -41.10 -16.60 -0.27
C TYR A 592 -41.29 -16.00 -1.67
N GLU A 593 -40.19 -15.59 -2.32
CA GLU A 593 -40.21 -14.96 -3.65
C GLU A 593 -40.73 -15.90 -4.74
N ASN A 594 -40.51 -17.21 -4.59
CA ASN A 594 -40.93 -18.23 -5.54
C ASN A 594 -42.18 -19.01 -5.11
N GLY A 595 -42.84 -18.62 -4.01
CA GLY A 595 -44.05 -19.30 -3.51
C GLY A 595 -43.83 -20.75 -3.07
N ILE A 596 -42.61 -21.12 -2.67
CA ILE A 596 -42.25 -22.46 -2.22
C ILE A 596 -42.55 -22.62 -0.73
N ASN A 597 -43.23 -23.71 -0.36
CA ASN A 597 -43.50 -24.02 1.04
C ASN A 597 -42.29 -24.72 1.69
N LEU A 598 -41.79 -24.16 2.79
CA LEU A 598 -40.71 -24.75 3.60
C LEU A 598 -41.23 -25.74 4.67
N ILE A 599 -42.54 -25.80 4.85
CA ILE A 599 -43.22 -26.73 5.77
C ILE A 599 -44.32 -27.40 4.96
N ASP A 600 -44.25 -28.72 4.84
CA ASP A 600 -45.21 -29.55 4.14
C ASP A 600 -45.74 -30.62 5.11
N ARG A 601 -47.06 -30.80 5.19
CA ARG A 601 -47.69 -31.72 6.15
C ARG A 601 -47.42 -33.20 5.87
N TYR A 602 -47.26 -33.58 4.60
CA TYR A 602 -47.02 -34.96 4.20
C TYR A 602 -45.54 -35.29 4.28
N LYS A 603 -44.67 -34.34 3.91
CA LYS A 603 -43.23 -34.52 4.01
C LYS A 603 -42.71 -34.32 5.43
N HIS A 604 -43.17 -33.30 6.16
CA HIS A 604 -42.56 -32.84 7.41
C HIS A 604 -43.39 -33.16 8.67
N GLY A 605 -44.59 -33.75 8.53
CA GLY A 605 -45.46 -34.07 9.66
C GLY A 605 -44.83 -34.98 10.72
N TYR A 606 -43.86 -35.82 10.33
CA TYR A 606 -43.12 -36.69 11.28
C TYR A 606 -42.35 -35.91 12.35
N ALA A 607 -41.98 -34.65 12.10
CA ALA A 607 -41.28 -33.80 13.06
C ALA A 607 -42.20 -33.23 14.16
N VAL A 608 -43.51 -33.46 14.06
CA VAL A 608 -44.46 -33.12 15.11
C VAL A 608 -44.39 -34.17 16.22
N ARG A 609 -44.01 -33.73 17.42
CA ARG A 609 -43.78 -34.61 18.59
C ARG A 609 -45.03 -35.35 19.06
N ASN A 610 -46.19 -34.69 18.98
CA ASN A 610 -47.46 -35.29 19.39
C ASN A 610 -48.00 -36.22 18.29
N GLU A 611 -48.19 -37.49 18.64
CA GLU A 611 -48.64 -38.53 17.71
C GLU A 611 -50.05 -38.28 17.16
N ASP A 612 -51.00 -37.89 18.02
CA ASP A 612 -52.37 -37.60 17.60
C ASP A 612 -52.45 -36.45 16.58
N LEU A 613 -51.67 -35.39 16.80
CA LEU A 613 -51.59 -34.26 15.88
C LEU A 613 -50.88 -34.66 14.58
N ARG A 614 -49.83 -35.49 14.66
CA ARG A 614 -49.16 -36.04 13.48
C ARG A 614 -50.11 -36.85 12.61
N GLU A 615 -50.96 -37.69 13.19
CA GLU A 615 -52.00 -38.41 12.46
C GLU A 615 -53.03 -37.46 11.84
N CYS A 616 -53.47 -36.44 12.58
CA CYS A 616 -54.36 -35.42 12.04
C CYS A 616 -53.73 -34.67 10.85
N LEU A 617 -52.42 -34.40 10.92
CA LEU A 617 -51.66 -33.80 9.84
C LEU A 617 -51.43 -34.75 8.66
N ALA A 618 -51.36 -36.06 8.87
CA ALA A 618 -51.29 -37.04 7.77
C ALA A 618 -52.63 -37.20 7.03
N ASN A 619 -53.77 -36.92 7.69
CA ASN A 619 -55.09 -37.12 7.10
C ASN A 619 -55.46 -36.06 6.04
N PRO A 620 -55.66 -36.43 4.76
CA PRO A 620 -55.96 -35.49 3.68
C PRO A 620 -57.30 -34.77 3.79
N GLU A 621 -58.24 -35.28 4.59
CA GLU A 621 -59.56 -34.68 4.82
C GLU A 621 -59.48 -33.44 5.73
N TYR A 622 -58.46 -33.35 6.59
CA TYR A 622 -58.30 -32.26 7.54
C TYR A 622 -57.52 -31.09 6.93
N ARG A 623 -58.14 -30.36 6.02
CA ARG A 623 -57.52 -29.27 5.24
C ARG A 623 -57.34 -27.95 5.99
N THR A 624 -58.04 -27.76 7.10
CA THR A 624 -58.02 -26.51 7.86
C THR A 624 -57.60 -26.73 9.31
N VAL A 625 -57.00 -25.71 9.92
CA VAL A 625 -56.73 -25.69 11.37
C VAL A 625 -57.98 -25.99 12.19
N ARG A 626 -59.16 -25.54 11.72
CA ARG A 626 -60.45 -25.81 12.38
C ARG A 626 -60.78 -27.30 12.39
N GLN A 627 -60.60 -28.00 11.26
CA GLN A 627 -60.84 -29.44 11.17
C GLN A 627 -59.84 -30.22 12.04
N ILE A 628 -58.56 -29.86 12.00
CA ILE A 628 -57.54 -30.46 12.86
C ILE A 628 -57.89 -30.27 14.33
N ASN A 629 -58.23 -29.05 14.75
CA ASN A 629 -58.62 -28.77 16.13
C ASN A 629 -59.95 -29.44 16.52
N LYS A 630 -60.82 -29.75 15.56
CA LYS A 630 -62.02 -30.56 15.83
C LYS A 630 -61.64 -32.01 16.09
N ALA A 631 -60.83 -32.60 15.22
CA ALA A 631 -60.34 -33.98 15.36
C ALA A 631 -59.53 -34.17 16.66
N MET A 632 -58.70 -33.20 17.04
CA MET A 632 -57.97 -33.22 18.30
C MET A 632 -58.92 -33.18 19.52
N ARG A 633 -60.01 -32.41 19.49
CA ARG A 633 -61.02 -32.44 20.56
C ARG A 633 -61.76 -33.77 20.63
N GLU A 634 -62.10 -34.35 19.49
CA GLU A 634 -62.72 -35.69 19.40
C GLU A 634 -61.79 -36.79 19.96
N ARG A 635 -60.47 -36.58 19.93
CA ARG A 635 -59.44 -37.43 20.56
C ARG A 635 -59.19 -37.13 22.05
N GLY A 636 -60.00 -36.28 22.67
CA GLY A 636 -59.95 -35.98 24.10
C GLY A 636 -58.99 -34.86 24.52
N TYR A 637 -58.57 -33.98 23.60
CA TYR A 637 -57.74 -32.81 23.94
C TYR A 637 -58.58 -31.58 24.25
N THR A 638 -58.25 -30.88 25.35
CA THR A 638 -58.61 -29.49 25.56
C THR A 638 -57.63 -28.60 24.80
N ILE A 639 -58.12 -27.60 24.06
CA ILE A 639 -57.28 -26.72 23.24
C ILE A 639 -57.42 -25.29 23.76
N GLU A 640 -56.34 -24.78 24.32
CA GLU A 640 -56.22 -23.40 24.76
C GLU A 640 -55.50 -22.55 23.72
N ARG A 641 -55.78 -21.25 23.72
CA ARG A 641 -55.18 -20.30 22.78
C ARG A 641 -54.66 -19.08 23.52
N ASP A 642 -53.39 -18.74 23.33
CA ASP A 642 -52.79 -17.54 23.92
C ASP A 642 -53.17 -16.24 23.17
N GLU A 643 -52.73 -15.09 23.70
CA GLU A 643 -52.98 -13.76 23.11
C GLU A 643 -52.36 -13.60 21.71
N ALA A 644 -51.24 -14.26 21.44
CA ALA A 644 -50.60 -14.30 20.12
C ALA A 644 -51.32 -15.26 19.15
N GLY A 645 -52.22 -16.06 19.68
CA GLY A 645 -53.07 -16.98 18.98
C GLY A 645 -52.53 -18.40 18.82
N ASN A 646 -51.43 -18.76 19.49
CA ASN A 646 -50.82 -20.09 19.47
C ASN A 646 -51.65 -21.11 20.25
N TYR A 647 -51.46 -22.39 19.95
CA TYR A 647 -52.29 -23.46 20.50
C TYR A 647 -51.53 -24.28 21.54
N THR A 648 -52.17 -24.49 22.69
CA THR A 648 -51.74 -25.46 23.69
C THR A 648 -52.78 -26.57 23.73
N TYR A 649 -52.36 -27.81 23.47
CA TYR A 649 -53.23 -28.99 23.47
C TYR A 649 -52.95 -29.78 24.74
N ILE A 650 -53.98 -30.04 25.54
CA ILE A 650 -53.88 -30.64 26.87
C ILE A 650 -54.72 -31.91 26.90
N LYS A 651 -54.12 -33.05 27.30
CA LYS A 651 -54.81 -34.34 27.48
C LYS A 651 -54.23 -35.04 28.71
N GLY A 652 -55.03 -35.08 29.78
CA GLY A 652 -54.54 -35.51 31.09
C GLY A 652 -53.44 -34.58 31.60
N GLU A 653 -52.32 -35.14 32.06
CA GLU A 653 -51.14 -34.38 32.52
C GLU A 653 -50.20 -33.97 31.38
N SER A 654 -50.44 -34.45 30.16
CA SER A 654 -49.61 -34.13 28.99
C SER A 654 -50.14 -32.88 28.30
N SER A 655 -49.24 -31.94 28.02
CA SER A 655 -49.53 -30.79 27.14
C SER A 655 -48.47 -30.66 26.06
N PHE A 656 -48.87 -30.16 24.90
CA PHE A 656 -47.93 -29.75 23.86
C PHE A 656 -48.34 -28.41 23.25
N PHE A 657 -47.31 -27.63 22.89
CA PHE A 657 -47.45 -26.31 22.31
C PHE A 657 -47.21 -26.36 20.80
N MET A 658 -47.99 -25.60 20.03
CA MET A 658 -47.81 -25.40 18.59
C MET A 658 -48.11 -23.95 18.23
N GLU A 659 -47.15 -23.30 17.58
CA GLU A 659 -47.36 -21.95 17.05
C GLU A 659 -48.50 -21.96 16.02
N ARG A 660 -49.37 -20.95 16.06
CA ARG A 660 -50.45 -20.82 15.07
C ARG A 660 -49.90 -20.76 13.65
N ARG A 661 -48.75 -20.11 13.47
CA ARG A 661 -48.11 -19.94 12.16
C ARG A 661 -47.63 -21.28 11.60
N ASP A 662 -47.09 -22.16 12.44
CA ASP A 662 -46.60 -23.48 12.00
C ASP A 662 -47.77 -24.40 11.65
N LEU A 663 -48.82 -24.41 12.47
CA LEU A 663 -50.04 -25.16 12.17
C LEU A 663 -50.74 -24.65 10.90
N LEU A 664 -50.70 -23.33 10.66
CA LEU A 664 -51.17 -22.73 9.41
C LEU A 664 -50.26 -23.10 8.23
N ALA A 665 -48.94 -23.16 8.41
CA ALA A 665 -48.01 -23.56 7.35
C ALA A 665 -48.26 -25.00 6.91
N PHE A 666 -48.54 -25.90 7.86
CA PHE A 666 -48.95 -27.27 7.56
C PHE A 666 -50.29 -27.37 6.82
N THR A 667 -51.24 -26.47 7.09
CA THR A 667 -52.61 -26.52 6.52
C THR A 667 -52.83 -25.59 5.31
N GLY A 668 -51.89 -24.69 5.02
CA GLY A 668 -51.94 -23.72 3.92
C GLY A 668 -51.76 -24.34 2.53
N TYR A 669 -51.63 -25.66 2.45
CA TYR A 669 -51.56 -26.42 1.22
C TYR A 669 -52.94 -26.60 0.55
N ALA A 670 -53.50 -25.48 0.08
CA ALA A 670 -54.66 -25.43 -0.80
C ALA A 670 -54.60 -24.21 -1.74
N LYS A 671 -53.44 -23.98 -2.35
CA LYS A 671 -53.36 -23.33 -3.66
C LYS A 671 -52.56 -24.26 -4.58
N ASP A 672 -53.31 -25.11 -5.26
CA ASP A 672 -52.98 -25.89 -6.46
C ASP A 672 -51.59 -26.56 -6.51
N THR A 673 -51.51 -27.78 -6.00
CA THR A 673 -50.79 -28.81 -6.76
C THR A 673 -51.76 -29.48 -7.73
N GLY A 674 -51.51 -29.25 -9.02
CA GLY A 674 -52.06 -30.05 -10.11
C GLY A 674 -53.43 -29.59 -10.63
N GLY A 675 -53.42 -28.66 -11.60
CA GLY A 675 -54.54 -28.55 -12.53
C GLY A 675 -55.02 -27.14 -12.93
N ARG A 676 -54.15 -26.13 -13.12
CA ARG A 676 -54.54 -24.93 -13.89
C ARG A 676 -53.40 -24.01 -14.38
N GLU A 677 -52.24 -24.56 -14.73
CA GLU A 677 -51.12 -23.79 -15.31
C GLU A 677 -50.90 -24.05 -16.80
N ARG A 678 -51.98 -24.09 -17.60
CA ARG A 678 -51.86 -23.97 -19.07
C ARG A 678 -52.67 -22.89 -19.74
N GLU A 679 -53.50 -22.14 -19.01
CA GLU A 679 -54.23 -21.01 -19.59
C GLU A 679 -54.32 -19.88 -18.59
N ARG A 680 -53.33 -18.97 -18.61
CA ARG A 680 -53.49 -17.53 -18.29
C ARG A 680 -52.16 -16.81 -18.51
N GLY A 681 -51.68 -16.89 -19.75
CA GLY A 681 -51.00 -15.74 -20.34
C GLY A 681 -52.04 -14.66 -20.62
N ALA A 682 -51.73 -13.43 -20.23
CA ALA A 682 -52.48 -12.20 -20.50
C ALA A 682 -53.91 -12.12 -19.92
N TYR A 683 -54.12 -11.26 -18.91
CA TYR A 683 -55.04 -10.11 -18.96
C TYR A 683 -55.29 -9.52 -17.55
N ARG A 684 -55.02 -8.21 -17.44
CA ARG A 684 -55.58 -7.19 -16.53
C ARG A 684 -55.11 -7.13 -15.06
N ASN A 685 -54.06 -6.32 -14.90
CA ASN A 685 -54.00 -5.26 -13.90
C ASN A 685 -55.19 -4.29 -14.09
N ALA A 686 -56.07 -4.12 -13.09
CA ALA A 686 -56.79 -2.87 -12.78
C ALA A 686 -57.78 -2.99 -11.60
N ASP A 687 -58.57 -4.08 -11.50
CA ASP A 687 -59.82 -4.03 -10.69
C ASP A 687 -59.78 -4.69 -9.30
N LYS A 688 -58.72 -4.50 -8.53
CA LYS A 688 -58.69 -4.85 -7.08
C LYS A 688 -58.22 -3.68 -6.21
N ALA A 689 -58.58 -2.45 -6.59
CA ALA A 689 -58.03 -1.23 -6.00
C ALA A 689 -58.78 -0.63 -4.81
N VAL A 690 -60.01 -1.05 -4.46
CA VAL A 690 -60.82 -0.25 -3.49
C VAL A 690 -61.05 -0.89 -2.10
N GLY A 691 -60.69 -2.16 -1.88
CA GLY A 691 -60.84 -2.82 -0.56
C GLY A 691 -59.54 -3.20 0.17
N PHE A 692 -58.38 -2.88 -0.39
CA PHE A 692 -57.11 -3.59 -0.09
C PHE A 692 -55.98 -2.74 0.52
N ILE A 693 -56.25 -1.49 0.90
CA ILE A 693 -55.21 -0.52 1.30
C ILE A 693 -54.64 -0.82 2.70
N GLY A 694 -55.42 -1.38 3.64
CA GLY A 694 -54.93 -1.76 4.97
C GLY A 694 -54.12 -3.07 5.04
N GLY A 695 -54.36 -4.00 4.09
CA GLY A 695 -53.73 -5.32 4.09
C GLY A 695 -52.34 -5.34 3.48
N LYS A 696 -52.11 -4.61 2.37
CA LYS A 696 -50.83 -4.62 1.66
C LYS A 696 -49.69 -3.96 2.44
N ALA A 697 -49.95 -2.89 3.20
CA ALA A 697 -48.92 -2.26 4.03
C ALA A 697 -48.48 -3.17 5.19
N LYS A 698 -49.44 -3.86 5.82
CA LYS A 698 -49.21 -4.83 6.89
C LYS A 698 -48.44 -6.07 6.39
N GLN A 699 -48.81 -6.59 5.20
CA GLN A 699 -48.11 -7.71 4.57
C GLN A 699 -46.69 -7.34 4.11
N LYS A 700 -46.49 -6.11 3.60
CA LYS A 700 -45.18 -5.60 3.14
C LYS A 700 -44.23 -5.36 4.32
N LEU A 701 -44.75 -4.89 5.46
CA LEU A 701 -44.01 -4.75 6.72
C LEU A 701 -43.62 -6.13 7.30
N ILE A 702 -44.52 -7.11 7.24
CA ILE A 702 -44.24 -8.49 7.64
C ILE A 702 -43.20 -9.15 6.72
N ASN A 703 -43.21 -8.83 5.43
CA ASN A 703 -42.18 -9.30 4.48
C ASN A 703 -40.79 -8.66 4.72
N GLU A 704 -40.72 -7.42 5.21
CA GLU A 704 -39.45 -6.82 5.65
C GLU A 704 -38.96 -7.40 6.99
N ILE A 705 -39.87 -7.68 7.93
CA ILE A 705 -39.54 -8.24 9.26
C ILE A 705 -39.15 -9.72 9.19
N LEU A 706 -39.78 -10.51 8.31
CA LEU A 706 -39.47 -11.94 8.12
C LEU A 706 -38.30 -12.16 7.14
N GLY A 707 -37.95 -11.15 6.35
CA GLY A 707 -36.90 -11.21 5.34
C GLY A 707 -35.48 -10.89 5.82
N ASP A 708 -35.31 -10.23 6.97
CA ASP A 708 -34.01 -9.80 7.48
C ASP A 708 -33.72 -10.38 8.87
N SER A 709 -33.00 -11.49 8.90
CA SER A 709 -31.98 -11.66 9.94
C SER A 709 -30.72 -10.93 9.46
N PHE A 710 -30.56 -9.69 9.95
CA PHE A 710 -29.38 -8.81 9.83
C PHE A 710 -29.03 -8.26 8.43
N ARG A 711 -29.70 -7.17 8.04
CA ARG A 711 -29.08 -6.09 7.24
C ARG A 711 -29.24 -4.74 7.96
N THR A 712 -28.09 -4.13 8.26
CA THR A 712 -27.83 -2.80 8.87
C THR A 712 -29.01 -1.80 8.94
N GLU A 713 -29.22 -1.24 10.13
CA GLU A 713 -30.18 -0.17 10.51
C GLU A 713 -30.45 0.92 9.46
N ARG A 714 -29.46 1.29 8.65
CA ARG A 714 -29.60 2.34 7.62
C ARG A 714 -30.67 2.05 6.55
N MET A 715 -30.91 0.77 6.25
CA MET A 715 -31.90 0.37 5.24
C MET A 715 -33.33 0.37 5.82
N LEU A 716 -33.47 -0.07 7.07
CA LEU A 716 -34.72 -0.05 7.83
C LEU A 716 -35.19 1.39 8.09
N VAL A 717 -34.31 2.29 8.54
CA VAL A 717 -34.65 3.71 8.75
C VAL A 717 -35.06 4.39 7.45
N GLY A 718 -34.38 4.09 6.33
CA GLY A 718 -34.70 4.64 5.01
C GLY A 718 -36.07 4.17 4.48
N ASN A 719 -36.41 2.90 4.65
CA ASN A 719 -37.68 2.33 4.19
C ASN A 719 -38.86 2.73 5.09
N VAL A 720 -38.63 2.86 6.41
CA VAL A 720 -39.64 3.34 7.37
C VAL A 720 -39.92 4.83 7.18
N LYS A 721 -38.92 5.69 6.96
CA LYS A 721 -39.13 7.11 6.60
C LYS A 721 -39.98 7.25 5.34
N LYS A 722 -39.71 6.42 4.33
CA LYS A 722 -40.48 6.36 3.08
C LYS A 722 -41.92 5.87 3.29
N ALA A 723 -42.15 4.93 4.19
CA ALA A 723 -43.49 4.42 4.48
C ALA A 723 -44.33 5.41 5.30
N VAL A 724 -43.71 6.09 6.26
CA VAL A 724 -44.37 7.09 7.14
C VAL A 724 -44.68 8.39 6.38
N SER A 725 -43.90 8.74 5.35
CA SER A 725 -44.18 9.90 4.48
C SER A 725 -45.29 9.67 3.46
N LEU A 726 -45.70 8.41 3.23
CA LEU A 726 -46.76 8.03 2.27
C LEU A 726 -48.17 7.96 2.91
N ILE A 727 -48.30 8.19 4.22
CA ILE A 727 -49.59 8.12 4.94
C ILE A 727 -50.19 9.53 5.05
N GLN A 728 -51.35 9.75 4.41
CA GLN A 728 -51.94 11.09 4.26
C GLN A 728 -52.90 11.55 5.38
N ASN A 729 -53.27 10.75 6.41
CA ASN A 729 -54.00 11.23 7.63
C ASN A 729 -54.35 10.08 8.63
N PRO A 730 -54.77 10.37 9.90
CA PRO A 730 -54.41 11.46 10.81
C PRO A 730 -53.43 10.98 11.91
N ALA A 731 -52.87 11.92 12.67
CA ALA A 731 -51.75 11.76 13.61
C ALA A 731 -51.84 10.56 14.59
N ASN A 732 -53.05 10.11 14.97
CA ASN A 732 -53.25 8.99 15.88
C ASN A 732 -52.80 7.63 15.29
N ILE A 733 -53.02 7.38 13.99
CA ILE A 733 -52.56 6.13 13.35
C ILE A 733 -51.04 6.12 13.24
N LYS A 734 -50.46 7.29 12.95
CA LYS A 734 -49.01 7.52 12.91
C LYS A 734 -48.38 7.29 14.28
N MET A 735 -48.98 7.82 15.35
CA MET A 735 -48.56 7.64 16.74
C MET A 735 -48.76 6.20 17.24
N MET A 736 -49.82 5.51 16.85
CA MET A 736 -50.08 4.12 17.23
C MET A 736 -49.06 3.16 16.59
N LEU A 737 -48.70 3.40 15.31
CA LEU A 737 -47.61 2.69 14.63
C LEU A 737 -46.24 3.01 15.23
N ILE A 738 -45.96 4.28 15.57
CA ILE A 738 -44.71 4.68 16.24
C ILE A 738 -44.62 4.04 17.64
N LYS A 739 -45.70 3.97 18.42
CA LYS A 739 -45.75 3.29 19.72
C LYS A 739 -45.55 1.78 19.60
N GLN A 740 -46.21 1.12 18.64
CA GLN A 740 -46.04 -0.33 18.41
C GLN A 740 -44.64 -0.67 17.88
N ILE A 741 -44.08 0.14 16.99
CA ILE A 741 -42.70 -0.03 16.50
C ILE A 741 -41.70 0.24 17.64
N GLY A 742 -41.95 1.26 18.47
CA GLY A 742 -41.16 1.56 19.67
C GLY A 742 -41.16 0.43 20.71
N SER A 743 -42.25 -0.35 20.82
CA SER A 743 -42.30 -1.53 21.71
C SER A 743 -41.55 -2.76 21.16
N PHE A 744 -41.37 -2.88 19.84
CA PHE A 744 -40.58 -3.96 19.22
C PHE A 744 -39.09 -3.64 19.16
N LEU A 745 -38.71 -2.36 19.24
CA LEU A 745 -37.33 -1.87 19.17
C LEU A 745 -36.61 -1.81 20.52
N ASN A 746 -37.22 -2.27 21.62
CA ASN A 746 -36.64 -2.16 22.95
C ASN A 746 -35.87 -3.44 23.36
N PRO A 747 -34.83 -3.80 22.58
CA PRO A 747 -33.46 -3.77 23.12
C PRO A 747 -32.42 -3.12 22.16
N PHE A 748 -32.86 -2.37 21.16
CA PHE A 748 -31.99 -1.75 20.15
C PHE A 748 -32.27 -0.25 19.99
N LYS A 749 -32.47 0.45 21.12
CA LYS A 749 -32.45 1.92 21.16
C LYS A 749 -31.03 2.51 21.27
N GLU A 750 -30.02 1.65 21.40
CA GLU A 750 -28.61 2.06 21.54
C GLU A 750 -27.75 1.65 20.32
N LEU A 751 -28.32 1.60 19.11
CA LEU A 751 -27.62 1.48 17.81
C LEU A 751 -28.27 2.37 16.74
#